data_AF-A0A948BY05-F1
#
_entry.id   AF-A0A948BY05-F1
#
_cell.length_a   1.000
_cell.length_b   1.000
_cell.length_c   1.000
_cell.angle_alpha   90.00
_cell.angle_beta   90.00
_cell.angle_gamma   90.00
#
_symmetry.space_group_name_H-M   'P 1'
#
loop_
_entity.id
_entity.type
_entity.pdbx_description
1 polymer ?
#
loop_
_entity_poly.entity_id
_entity_poly.type
_entity_poly.pdbx_seq_one_letter_code
_entity_poly.pdbx_strand_id
1 'polypeptide(L)'
;MSKKNFKTLWENKHILWWSAIPAFFIIRFLILVSAPTSIYDDEEIFNGTAALELLRGMHLPLQDYMYWPQEGGALVMSFLTAPFLKVFGPNFVAMKLSALLVSFSTFLLWLRVAWRLGGLTSARNLAFLFCLAPPLILKSDLMIWGHHNNVCFFIAMAMLLLTEYLSTDSLPQRQKLLIGLGIVCGFGMFFAYIFAPMLVTVLLTLAFIKLKVRCKLFRFFLPAVAVGFLPWPLIRLSEGFPPVKSVFSTRGTGFPGLSELVNKGILLISRNLPHSPCFPDNPPYSFPLYSNLYFSLLTLAAIAGLFWAGRRLATKVSSTEEYGKWFPYPVRESVMVITGMYCLIFLATYLASPFDFELYTEKYRFGFITFRYLLPLYPSLFLLAAQLTSGNDADHEKTWGKLTSLLQRTALILMIVLGLFAVNDSIKFRQLGSSFDLNGYSYERFGWRMYDKYCRLQATTPLAFQVANKIDQSRLEDYYRGMGWGLAQLGFYPEDVEPDQDNYQVFLAMTNRFPAEYRHFAYEGLGWLVMDRYGNIQDAVNIGRTIPPEYRNFFYQGVGWITGKRFFATPREAILLLETIPSLPLRAAAYYGFGRVLGENRIIGKYFTDVTGMVSGQWLPSIEAGAAEIEHRHQKGRYKEGPASGYWGGFTIGDYWL
;
A
#
# COMPACT_ATOMS: atom_id res chain seq x y z
N MET A 1 35.83 -15.52 19.20
CA MET A 1 34.98 -16.67 19.59
C MET A 1 35.66 -17.95 19.13
N SER A 2 35.90 -18.92 20.02
CA SER A 2 36.54 -20.19 19.64
C SER A 2 35.57 -21.07 18.82
N LYS A 3 36.10 -21.84 17.85
CA LYS A 3 35.31 -22.78 17.02
C LYS A 3 34.45 -23.76 17.84
N LYS A 4 34.84 -24.04 19.10
CA LYS A 4 34.13 -24.96 20.01
C LYS A 4 32.78 -24.40 20.49
N ASN A 5 32.63 -23.09 20.61
CA ASN A 5 31.35 -22.46 20.94
C ASN A 5 30.40 -22.37 19.74
N PHE A 6 30.92 -22.44 18.51
CA PHE A 6 30.09 -22.38 17.31
C PHE A 6 29.25 -23.66 17.14
N LYS A 7 29.83 -24.83 17.47
CA LYS A 7 29.18 -26.15 17.31
C LYS A 7 28.04 -26.38 18.32
N THR A 8 28.23 -26.04 19.60
CA THR A 8 27.17 -26.14 20.62
C THR A 8 26.10 -25.05 20.51
N LEU A 9 26.42 -23.89 19.91
CA LEU A 9 25.39 -22.93 19.49
C LEU A 9 24.58 -23.45 18.29
N TRP A 10 25.18 -24.28 17.44
CA TRP A 10 24.56 -24.83 16.23
C TRP A 10 23.48 -25.89 16.51
N GLU A 11 23.60 -26.66 17.60
CA GLU A 11 22.81 -27.89 17.77
C GLU A 11 21.41 -27.69 18.40
N ASN A 12 21.17 -26.69 19.26
CA ASN A 12 19.87 -26.52 19.95
C ASN A 12 19.16 -25.16 19.73
N LYS A 13 19.86 -24.16 19.18
CA LYS A 13 19.31 -22.78 19.01
C LYS A 13 18.68 -22.53 17.64
N HIS A 14 18.75 -23.50 16.72
CA HIS A 14 18.32 -23.34 15.34
C HIS A 14 16.89 -23.82 15.06
N ILE A 15 16.31 -24.70 15.88
CA ILE A 15 14.95 -25.25 15.66
C ILE A 15 13.93 -24.11 15.47
N LEU A 16 14.08 -23.02 16.22
CA LEU A 16 13.15 -21.91 16.18
C LEU A 16 13.37 -20.95 14.99
N TRP A 17 14.61 -20.79 14.52
CA TRP A 17 14.87 -20.10 13.24
C TRP A 17 14.28 -20.88 12.07
N TRP A 18 14.44 -22.21 12.12
CA TRP A 18 13.89 -23.12 11.14
C TRP A 18 12.37 -23.23 11.19
N SER A 19 11.70 -22.85 12.28
CA SER A 19 10.23 -22.84 12.35
C SER A 19 9.63 -21.48 12.01
N ALA A 20 10.26 -20.37 12.37
CA ALA A 20 9.74 -19.02 12.09
C ALA A 20 9.74 -18.69 10.58
N ILE A 21 10.80 -19.08 9.86
CA ILE A 21 10.92 -18.88 8.41
C ILE A 21 9.78 -19.56 7.63
N PRO A 22 9.53 -20.88 7.78
CA PRO A 22 8.41 -21.51 7.10
C PRO A 22 7.07 -21.03 7.65
N ALA A 23 6.94 -20.70 8.95
CA ALA A 23 5.71 -20.13 9.47
C ALA A 23 5.33 -18.82 8.78
N PHE A 24 6.28 -17.88 8.62
CA PHE A 24 6.06 -16.64 7.88
C PHE A 24 5.58 -16.94 6.45
N PHE A 25 6.32 -17.81 5.74
CA PHE A 25 6.02 -18.13 4.35
C PHE A 25 4.66 -18.83 4.21
N ILE A 26 4.37 -19.85 5.02
CA ILE A 26 3.11 -20.60 5.00
C ILE A 26 1.94 -19.68 5.29
N ILE A 27 2.01 -18.86 6.34
CA ILE A 27 0.91 -17.95 6.70
C ILE A 27 0.64 -16.96 5.56
N ARG A 28 1.68 -16.29 5.04
CA ARG A 28 1.52 -15.32 3.95
C ARG A 28 1.07 -15.97 2.65
N PHE A 29 1.59 -17.15 2.33
CA PHE A 29 1.17 -17.89 1.15
C PHE A 29 -0.28 -18.37 1.25
N LEU A 30 -0.71 -18.86 2.41
CA LEU A 30 -2.11 -19.24 2.64
C LEU A 30 -3.06 -18.05 2.48
N ILE A 31 -2.71 -16.88 3.03
CA ILE A 31 -3.50 -15.65 2.82
C ILE A 31 -3.54 -15.32 1.31
N LEU A 32 -2.38 -15.35 0.65
CA LEU A 32 -2.28 -15.10 -0.80
C LEU A 32 -3.20 -15.99 -1.62
N VAL A 33 -3.22 -17.30 -1.38
CA VAL A 33 -4.00 -18.24 -2.20
C VAL A 33 -5.45 -18.38 -1.76
N SER A 34 -5.84 -17.85 -0.59
CA SER A 34 -7.18 -18.02 -0.05
C SER A 34 -7.98 -16.74 0.08
N ALA A 35 -7.38 -15.56 0.02
CA ALA A 35 -8.10 -14.32 0.27
C ALA A 35 -7.74 -13.21 -0.74
N PRO A 36 -7.78 -13.48 -2.07
CA PRO A 36 -7.35 -12.51 -3.07
C PRO A 36 -8.09 -11.18 -2.94
N THR A 37 -9.37 -11.23 -2.57
CA THR A 37 -10.21 -10.06 -2.41
C THR A 37 -9.77 -9.11 -1.30
N SER A 38 -9.12 -9.65 -0.27
CA SER A 38 -8.66 -8.88 0.89
C SER A 38 -7.29 -8.26 0.69
N ILE A 39 -6.57 -8.68 -0.34
CA ILE A 39 -5.21 -8.25 -0.68
C ILE A 39 -5.15 -7.71 -2.13
N TYR A 40 -6.27 -7.33 -2.71
CA TYR A 40 -6.34 -6.76 -4.05
C TYR A 40 -6.34 -5.24 -3.98
N ASP A 41 -5.61 -4.63 -4.90
CA ASP A 41 -5.49 -3.19 -5.06
C ASP A 41 -5.16 -2.85 -6.51
N ASP A 42 -5.75 -1.78 -7.03
CA ASP A 42 -5.67 -1.42 -8.43
C ASP A 42 -4.29 -0.87 -8.86
N GLU A 43 -3.56 -0.24 -7.95
CA GLU A 43 -2.19 0.25 -8.18
C GLU A 43 -1.24 -0.92 -8.45
N GLU A 44 -1.48 -2.06 -7.82
CA GLU A 44 -0.68 -3.27 -8.02
C GLU A 44 -0.86 -3.87 -9.40
N ILE A 45 -2.10 -3.86 -9.90
CA ILE A 45 -2.43 -4.41 -11.21
C ILE A 45 -1.76 -3.58 -12.31
N PHE A 46 -1.61 -2.26 -12.12
CA PHE A 46 -0.79 -1.43 -13.00
C PHE A 46 0.67 -1.92 -13.06
N ASN A 47 1.29 -2.20 -11.90
CA ASN A 47 2.66 -2.73 -11.82
C ASN A 47 2.77 -4.12 -12.49
N GLY A 48 1.72 -4.92 -12.39
CA GLY A 48 1.55 -6.16 -13.13
C GLY A 48 1.56 -5.98 -14.66
N THR A 49 0.81 -5.00 -15.18
CA THR A 49 0.82 -4.65 -16.61
C THR A 49 2.18 -4.14 -17.07
N ALA A 50 2.83 -3.28 -16.27
CA ALA A 50 4.18 -2.81 -16.54
C ALA A 50 5.19 -3.96 -16.61
N ALA A 51 5.09 -4.94 -15.70
CA ALA A 51 5.90 -6.15 -15.73
C ALA A 51 5.66 -7.00 -16.99
N LEU A 52 4.41 -7.10 -17.45
CA LEU A 52 4.08 -7.82 -18.68
C LEU A 52 4.63 -7.11 -19.93
N GLU A 53 4.55 -5.78 -19.98
CA GLU A 53 5.13 -4.96 -21.04
C GLU A 53 6.67 -5.09 -21.07
N LEU A 54 7.34 -5.13 -19.91
CA LEU A 54 8.78 -5.40 -19.82
C LEU A 54 9.16 -6.73 -20.50
N LEU A 55 8.35 -7.78 -20.34
CA LEU A 55 8.60 -9.09 -20.96
C LEU A 55 8.35 -9.11 -22.47
N ARG A 56 7.46 -8.25 -22.96
CA ARG A 56 7.09 -8.13 -24.39
C ARG A 56 8.02 -7.21 -25.17
N GLY A 57 8.91 -6.50 -24.47
CA GLY A 57 9.66 -5.37 -24.99
C GLY A 57 8.90 -4.09 -24.70
N MET A 58 9.52 -3.19 -23.94
CA MET A 58 8.90 -1.91 -23.60
C MET A 58 8.65 -1.09 -24.87
N HIS A 59 7.39 -0.72 -25.10
CA HIS A 59 7.04 0.17 -26.19
C HIS A 59 7.04 1.65 -25.75
N LEU A 60 6.99 1.90 -24.44
CA LEU A 60 7.03 3.22 -23.84
C LEU A 60 8.37 3.55 -23.20
N PRO A 61 8.70 4.84 -23.07
CA PRO A 61 9.75 5.29 -22.18
C PRO A 61 9.59 4.72 -20.76
N LEU A 62 10.70 4.42 -20.11
CA LEU A 62 10.74 3.72 -18.82
C LEU A 62 9.91 4.43 -17.74
N GLN A 63 9.92 5.76 -17.75
CA GLN A 63 9.20 6.60 -16.80
C GLN A 63 7.68 6.46 -16.87
N ASP A 64 7.14 5.99 -18.00
CA ASP A 64 5.70 5.83 -18.18
C ASP A 64 5.18 4.59 -17.47
N TYR A 65 6.07 3.64 -17.16
CA TYR A 65 5.77 2.49 -16.31
C TYR A 65 5.88 2.80 -14.80
N MET A 66 6.14 4.05 -14.41
CA MET A 66 6.04 4.47 -13.01
C MET A 66 4.59 4.82 -12.70
N TYR A 67 4.04 4.23 -11.64
CA TYR A 67 2.68 4.58 -11.20
C TYR A 67 2.63 6.06 -10.81
N TRP A 68 3.48 6.53 -9.90
CA TRP A 68 3.66 7.95 -9.61
C TRP A 68 4.95 8.48 -10.25
N PRO A 69 4.92 9.60 -10.99
CA PRO A 69 6.12 10.10 -11.67
C PRO A 69 7.24 10.49 -10.70
N GLN A 70 6.92 10.74 -9.42
CA GLN A 70 7.89 11.14 -8.41
C GLN A 70 8.60 10.00 -7.69
N GLU A 71 8.08 8.76 -7.77
CA GLU A 71 8.60 7.61 -7.01
C GLU A 71 8.91 6.42 -7.92
N GLY A 72 10.11 5.86 -7.78
CA GLY A 72 10.60 4.77 -8.60
C GLY A 72 10.19 3.37 -8.14
N GLY A 73 9.60 3.22 -6.96
CA GLY A 73 9.40 1.91 -6.38
C GLY A 73 8.39 1.05 -7.12
N ALA A 74 7.33 1.63 -7.68
CA ALA A 74 6.37 0.94 -8.57
C ALA A 74 7.08 0.28 -9.78
N LEU A 75 8.01 1.02 -10.39
CA LEU A 75 8.82 0.51 -11.50
C LEU A 75 9.76 -0.61 -11.05
N VAL A 76 10.45 -0.44 -9.92
CA VAL A 76 11.32 -1.48 -9.35
C VAL A 76 10.53 -2.76 -9.04
N MET A 77 9.32 -2.64 -8.47
CA MET A 77 8.44 -3.78 -8.24
C MET A 77 8.01 -4.45 -9.55
N SER A 78 7.76 -3.67 -10.60
CA SER A 78 7.45 -4.22 -11.94
C SER A 78 8.60 -5.06 -12.50
N PHE A 79 9.85 -4.60 -12.35
CA PHE A 79 11.04 -5.40 -12.71
C PHE A 79 11.16 -6.68 -11.89
N LEU A 80 10.89 -6.62 -10.58
CA LEU A 80 10.91 -7.81 -9.70
C LEU A 80 9.78 -8.79 -10.03
N THR A 81 8.64 -8.29 -10.51
CA THR A 81 7.47 -9.09 -10.88
C THR A 81 7.65 -9.82 -12.22
N ALA A 82 8.31 -9.19 -13.20
CA ALA A 82 8.53 -9.75 -14.53
C ALA A 82 9.06 -11.21 -14.56
N PRO A 83 10.11 -11.62 -13.81
CA PRO A 83 10.56 -13.00 -13.82
C PRO A 83 9.50 -13.99 -13.31
N PHE A 84 8.65 -13.60 -12.35
CA PHE A 84 7.57 -14.47 -11.87
C PHE A 84 6.47 -14.63 -12.91
N LEU A 85 6.08 -13.55 -13.61
CA LEU A 85 5.10 -13.65 -14.69
C LEU A 85 5.62 -14.49 -15.86
N LYS A 86 6.93 -14.44 -16.13
CA LYS A 86 7.58 -15.28 -17.15
C LYS A 86 7.53 -16.77 -16.80
N VAL A 87 7.77 -17.12 -15.53
CA VAL A 87 7.86 -18.52 -15.08
C VAL A 87 6.49 -19.13 -14.82
N PHE A 88 5.58 -18.38 -14.17
CA PHE A 88 4.30 -18.89 -13.69
C PHE A 88 3.10 -18.41 -14.52
N GLY A 89 3.32 -17.59 -15.55
CA GLY A 89 2.28 -16.97 -16.36
C GLY A 89 1.74 -15.65 -15.74
N PRO A 90 0.93 -14.88 -16.49
CA PRO A 90 0.49 -13.54 -16.11
C PRO A 90 -0.71 -13.56 -15.13
N ASN A 91 -0.65 -14.39 -14.09
CA ASN A 91 -1.69 -14.49 -13.06
C ASN A 91 -1.33 -13.70 -11.79
N PHE A 92 -2.35 -13.49 -10.95
CA PHE A 92 -2.27 -12.68 -9.74
C PHE A 92 -1.32 -13.28 -8.70
N VAL A 93 -1.29 -14.61 -8.53
CA VAL A 93 -0.34 -15.27 -7.62
C VAL A 93 1.11 -14.99 -8.05
N ALA A 94 1.42 -15.15 -9.34
CA ALA A 94 2.74 -14.87 -9.89
C ALA A 94 3.16 -13.43 -9.64
N MET A 95 2.26 -12.47 -9.85
CA MET A 95 2.47 -11.06 -9.53
C MET A 95 2.84 -10.86 -8.05
N LYS A 96 2.10 -11.51 -7.16
CA LYS A 96 2.24 -11.39 -5.70
C LYS A 96 3.47 -12.07 -5.12
N LEU A 97 4.10 -12.99 -5.85
CA LEU A 97 5.36 -13.61 -5.41
C LEU A 97 6.48 -12.57 -5.23
N SER A 98 6.46 -11.46 -5.97
CA SER A 98 7.43 -10.37 -5.75
C SER A 98 7.17 -9.63 -4.42
N ALA A 99 5.91 -9.37 -4.05
CA ALA A 99 5.56 -8.84 -2.72
C ALA A 99 6.05 -9.79 -1.62
N LEU A 100 5.77 -11.09 -1.77
CA LEU A 100 6.19 -12.11 -0.81
C LEU A 100 7.71 -12.18 -0.67
N LEU A 101 8.45 -12.06 -1.78
CA LEU A 101 9.92 -12.01 -1.77
C LEU A 101 10.44 -10.79 -1.00
N VAL A 102 9.87 -9.61 -1.25
CA VAL A 102 10.29 -8.36 -0.59
C VAL A 102 9.93 -8.37 0.90
N SER A 103 8.74 -8.81 1.27
CA SER A 103 8.31 -8.90 2.67
C SER A 103 9.10 -9.98 3.44
N PHE A 104 9.38 -11.13 2.81
CA PHE A 104 10.26 -12.14 3.39
C PHE A 104 11.68 -11.62 3.59
N SER A 105 12.24 -10.91 2.61
CA SER A 105 13.57 -10.30 2.74
C SER A 105 13.60 -9.25 3.85
N THR A 106 12.55 -8.44 3.96
CA THR A 106 12.36 -7.45 5.04
C THR A 106 12.35 -8.14 6.40
N PHE A 107 11.58 -9.22 6.54
CA PHE A 107 11.52 -10.05 7.74
C PHE A 107 12.90 -10.59 8.14
N LEU A 108 13.66 -11.16 7.20
CA LEU A 108 15.01 -11.68 7.47
C LEU A 108 15.98 -10.59 7.92
N LEU A 109 15.92 -9.40 7.31
CA LEU A 109 16.74 -8.25 7.70
C LEU A 109 16.42 -7.79 9.13
N TRP A 110 15.14 -7.66 9.49
CA TRP A 110 14.75 -7.30 10.85
C TRP A 110 15.12 -8.37 11.87
N LEU A 111 14.97 -9.66 11.54
CA LEU A 111 15.46 -10.76 12.37
C LEU A 111 16.96 -10.65 12.62
N ARG A 112 17.73 -10.31 11.58
CA ARG A 112 19.17 -10.10 11.71
C ARG A 112 19.49 -8.93 12.63
N VAL A 113 18.77 -7.81 12.51
CA VAL A 113 18.91 -6.65 13.44
C VAL A 113 18.58 -7.08 14.86
N ALA A 114 17.42 -7.68 15.11
CA ALA A 114 17.01 -8.11 16.45
C ALA A 114 18.02 -9.10 17.07
N TRP A 115 18.54 -10.04 16.27
CA TRP A 115 19.56 -10.97 16.72
C TRP A 115 20.87 -10.28 17.11
N ARG A 116 21.32 -9.31 16.30
CA ARG A 116 22.54 -8.53 16.58
C ARG A 116 22.42 -7.73 17.87
N LEU A 117 21.24 -7.18 18.16
CA LEU A 117 21.03 -6.32 19.31
C LEU A 117 20.72 -7.10 20.61
N GLY A 118 19.83 -8.09 20.55
CA GLY A 118 19.28 -8.76 21.73
C GLY A 118 19.41 -10.28 21.72
N GLY A 119 20.24 -10.83 20.82
CA GLY A 119 20.46 -12.26 20.72
C GLY A 119 19.24 -13.05 20.22
N LEU A 120 19.27 -14.36 20.45
CA LEU A 120 18.25 -15.28 19.95
C LEU A 120 16.85 -14.96 20.48
N THR A 121 16.74 -14.59 21.76
CA THR A 121 15.44 -14.31 22.39
C THR A 121 14.74 -13.13 21.74
N SER A 122 15.48 -12.06 21.45
CA SER A 122 14.89 -10.91 20.76
C SER A 122 14.48 -11.23 19.32
N ALA A 123 15.34 -11.94 18.58
CA ALA A 123 14.99 -12.40 17.23
C ALA A 123 13.75 -13.29 17.21
N ARG A 124 13.61 -14.20 18.19
CA ARG A 124 12.41 -15.01 18.38
C ARG A 124 11.16 -14.17 18.62
N ASN A 125 11.22 -13.24 19.57
CA ASN A 125 10.07 -12.43 19.93
C ASN A 125 9.65 -11.56 18.73
N LEU A 126 10.62 -11.01 17.99
CA LEU A 126 10.38 -10.32 16.73
C LEU A 126 9.74 -11.24 15.69
N ALA A 127 10.23 -12.48 15.55
CA ALA A 127 9.68 -13.48 14.64
C ALA A 127 8.18 -13.71 14.89
N PHE A 128 7.79 -13.87 16.16
CA PHE A 128 6.39 -14.04 16.51
C PHE A 128 5.55 -12.82 16.15
N LEU A 129 6.01 -11.60 16.45
CA LEU A 129 5.30 -10.36 16.11
C LEU A 129 5.14 -10.17 14.60
N PHE A 130 6.11 -10.58 13.79
CA PHE A 130 6.04 -10.51 12.32
C PHE A 130 5.16 -11.59 11.69
N CYS A 131 5.27 -12.84 12.17
CA CYS A 131 4.47 -13.94 11.65
C CYS A 131 2.99 -13.75 11.99
N LEU A 132 2.72 -13.30 13.22
CA LEU A 132 1.41 -13.07 13.81
C LEU A 132 1.17 -11.55 13.97
N ALA A 133 1.42 -10.82 12.89
CA ALA A 133 1.24 -9.38 12.82
C ALA A 133 -0.26 -9.02 12.78
N PRO A 134 -0.64 -7.75 13.03
CA PRO A 134 -2.02 -7.32 12.89
C PRO A 134 -2.43 -7.29 11.41
N PRO A 135 -3.74 -7.28 11.09
CA PRO A 135 -4.23 -7.38 9.71
C PRO A 135 -3.64 -6.36 8.74
N LEU A 136 -3.38 -5.13 9.20
CA LEU A 136 -2.70 -4.11 8.38
C LEU A 136 -1.39 -4.65 7.77
N ILE A 137 -0.54 -5.28 8.58
CA ILE A 137 0.75 -5.84 8.14
C ILE A 137 0.55 -7.13 7.34
N LEU A 138 -0.31 -8.04 7.81
CA LEU A 138 -0.57 -9.32 7.13
C LEU A 138 -0.99 -9.13 5.67
N LYS A 139 -1.88 -8.17 5.41
CA LYS A 139 -2.42 -7.88 4.07
C LYS A 139 -1.44 -7.05 3.26
N SER A 140 -0.88 -5.99 3.84
CA SER A 140 0.02 -5.08 3.11
C SER A 140 1.35 -5.74 2.75
N ASP A 141 1.86 -6.71 3.50
CA ASP A 141 3.06 -7.48 3.15
C ASP A 141 2.93 -8.25 1.81
N LEU A 142 1.69 -8.46 1.38
CA LEU A 142 1.34 -9.12 0.12
C LEU A 142 1.00 -8.11 -0.98
N MET A 143 1.32 -6.82 -0.81
CA MET A 143 1.04 -5.80 -1.82
C MET A 143 2.32 -5.34 -2.55
N ILE A 144 2.21 -5.13 -3.86
CA ILE A 144 3.26 -4.66 -4.76
C ILE A 144 3.09 -3.20 -5.14
N TRP A 145 2.68 -2.33 -4.22
CA TRP A 145 2.54 -0.90 -4.51
C TRP A 145 3.84 -0.25 -4.99
N GLY A 146 4.97 -0.66 -4.41
CA GLY A 146 6.25 -0.01 -4.65
C GLY A 146 6.43 1.27 -3.83
N HIS A 147 5.82 1.34 -2.64
CA HIS A 147 6.00 2.45 -1.72
C HIS A 147 5.93 2.01 -0.24
N HIS A 148 4.93 2.45 0.53
CA HIS A 148 4.75 2.29 1.98
C HIS A 148 5.21 0.96 2.60
N ASN A 149 4.72 -0.20 2.16
CA ASN A 149 5.10 -1.50 2.72
C ASN A 149 6.48 -1.96 2.21
N ASN A 150 6.77 -1.76 0.92
CA ASN A 150 8.01 -2.22 0.30
C ASN A 150 9.22 -1.39 0.76
N VAL A 151 9.02 -0.12 1.16
CA VAL A 151 10.08 0.75 1.71
C VAL A 151 10.64 0.22 3.04
N CYS A 152 9.87 -0.61 3.76
CA CYS A 152 10.31 -1.27 4.97
C CYS A 152 11.57 -2.14 4.74
N PHE A 153 11.76 -2.67 3.52
CA PHE A 153 12.98 -3.37 3.13
C PHE A 153 14.21 -2.46 3.24
N PHE A 154 14.15 -1.26 2.67
CA PHE A 154 15.25 -0.30 2.70
C PHE A 154 15.47 0.26 4.10
N ILE A 155 14.41 0.44 4.90
CA ILE A 155 14.53 0.84 6.31
C ILE A 155 15.26 -0.26 7.11
N ALA A 156 14.86 -1.53 6.93
CA ALA A 156 15.51 -2.67 7.58
C ALA A 156 17.00 -2.78 7.20
N MET A 157 17.30 -2.60 5.90
CA MET A 157 18.66 -2.65 5.40
C MET A 157 19.52 -1.49 5.93
N ALA A 158 18.97 -0.28 5.97
CA ALA A 158 19.65 0.88 6.55
C ALA A 158 19.90 0.70 8.06
N MET A 159 18.92 0.16 8.80
CA MET A 159 19.08 -0.20 10.22
C MET A 159 20.14 -1.28 10.44
N LEU A 160 20.20 -2.30 9.59
CA LEU A 160 21.23 -3.33 9.67
C LEU A 160 22.62 -2.75 9.40
N LEU A 161 22.78 -1.98 8.33
CA LEU A 161 24.06 -1.36 7.98
C LEU A 161 24.53 -0.39 9.07
N LEU A 162 23.61 0.37 9.66
CA LEU A 162 23.90 1.25 10.79
C LEU A 162 24.31 0.45 12.03
N THR A 163 23.62 -0.64 12.34
CA THR A 163 23.98 -1.54 13.46
C THR A 163 25.38 -2.13 13.27
N GLU A 164 25.70 -2.63 12.08
CA GLU A 164 27.02 -3.18 11.76
C GLU A 164 28.10 -2.08 11.79
N TYR A 165 27.78 -0.87 11.32
CA TYR A 165 28.67 0.29 11.36
C TYR A 165 29.05 0.66 12.79
N LEU A 166 28.07 0.69 13.70
CA LEU A 166 28.28 0.95 15.12
C LEU A 166 29.01 -0.20 15.84
N SER A 167 28.90 -1.43 15.33
CA SER A 167 29.49 -2.63 15.94
C SER A 167 30.94 -2.91 15.55
N THR A 168 31.40 -2.41 14.41
CA THR A 168 32.73 -2.75 13.90
C THR A 168 33.78 -1.75 14.38
N ASP A 169 34.99 -2.22 14.71
CA ASP A 169 36.15 -1.37 15.04
C ASP A 169 37.06 -1.10 13.83
N SER A 170 36.86 -1.81 12.72
CA SER A 170 37.71 -1.72 11.53
C SER A 170 37.34 -0.52 10.66
N LEU A 171 38.26 0.43 10.49
CA LEU A 171 38.04 1.62 9.66
C LEU A 171 37.70 1.30 8.19
N PRO A 172 38.41 0.40 7.47
CA PRO A 172 38.02 0.01 6.12
C PRO A 172 36.62 -0.58 6.04
N GLN A 173 36.23 -1.40 7.03
CA GLN A 173 34.88 -1.97 7.08
C GLN A 173 33.82 -0.89 7.31
N ARG A 174 34.07 0.08 8.21
CA ARG A 174 33.18 1.23 8.43
C ARG A 174 32.96 2.02 7.16
N GLN A 175 34.01 2.29 6.38
CA GLN A 175 33.89 3.01 5.11
C GLN A 175 32.98 2.26 4.13
N LYS A 176 33.17 0.94 3.96
CA LYS A 176 32.29 0.10 3.13
C LYS A 176 30.84 0.15 3.60
N LEU A 177 30.62 0.05 4.90
CA LEU A 177 29.28 0.12 5.49
C LEU A 177 28.62 1.50 5.31
N LEU A 178 29.37 2.59 5.41
CA LEU A 178 28.86 3.94 5.12
C LEU A 178 28.52 4.15 3.65
N ILE A 179 29.34 3.64 2.74
CA ILE A 179 29.04 3.66 1.30
C ILE A 179 27.77 2.87 1.03
N GLY A 180 27.66 1.65 1.58
CA GLY A 180 26.44 0.84 1.49
C GLY A 180 25.24 1.59 2.06
N LEU A 181 25.36 2.17 3.25
CA LEU A 181 24.29 2.93 3.90
C LEU A 181 23.87 4.14 3.07
N GLY A 182 24.84 4.86 2.48
CA GLY A 182 24.57 5.97 1.57
C GLY A 182 23.79 5.54 0.34
N ILE A 183 24.25 4.49 -0.36
CA ILE A 183 23.55 3.95 -1.54
C ILE A 183 22.13 3.53 -1.18
N VAL A 184 21.94 2.83 -0.06
CA VAL A 184 20.63 2.41 0.43
C VAL A 184 19.74 3.60 0.75
N CYS A 185 20.28 4.63 1.38
CA CYS A 185 19.53 5.83 1.70
C CYS A 185 19.12 6.61 0.43
N GLY A 186 20.03 6.77 -0.53
CA GLY A 186 19.74 7.42 -1.80
C GLY A 186 18.73 6.65 -2.62
N PHE A 187 18.90 5.33 -2.74
CA PHE A 187 17.97 4.49 -3.47
C PHE A 187 16.62 4.36 -2.77
N GLY A 188 16.59 4.30 -1.44
CA GLY A 188 15.37 4.34 -0.65
C GLY A 188 14.56 5.62 -0.88
N MET A 189 15.23 6.77 -0.99
CA MET A 189 14.59 8.03 -1.37
C MET A 189 14.05 8.03 -2.80
N PHE A 190 14.77 7.45 -3.77
CA PHE A 190 14.25 7.27 -5.13
C PHE A 190 13.05 6.32 -5.15
N PHE A 191 13.12 5.23 -4.37
CA PHE A 191 12.09 4.21 -4.30
C PHE A 191 10.78 4.78 -3.77
N ALA A 192 10.78 5.46 -2.62
CA ALA A 192 9.61 6.14 -2.08
C ALA A 192 10.00 7.27 -1.12
N TYR A 193 9.33 8.42 -1.21
CA TYR A 193 9.66 9.60 -0.39
C TYR A 193 9.35 9.42 1.09
N ILE A 194 8.48 8.48 1.42
CA ILE A 194 8.21 8.07 2.80
C ILE A 194 9.46 7.49 3.51
N PHE A 195 10.56 7.25 2.78
CA PHE A 195 11.88 6.93 3.35
C PHE A 195 12.59 8.15 3.99
N ALA A 196 12.18 9.38 3.69
CA ALA A 196 12.85 10.60 4.17
C ALA A 196 13.09 10.66 5.69
N PRO A 197 12.14 10.27 6.57
CA PRO A 197 12.37 10.20 8.01
C PRO A 197 13.56 9.32 8.39
N MET A 198 13.78 8.21 7.67
CA MET A 198 14.91 7.31 7.90
C MET A 198 16.24 7.95 7.49
N LEU A 199 16.28 8.65 6.34
CA LEU A 199 17.46 9.42 5.94
C LEU A 199 17.81 10.50 6.97
N VAL A 200 16.82 11.28 7.43
CA VAL A 200 17.03 12.30 8.48
C VAL A 200 17.55 11.66 9.76
N THR A 201 17.00 10.51 10.16
CA THR A 201 17.48 9.75 11.33
C THR A 201 18.95 9.36 11.20
N VAL A 202 19.37 8.86 10.03
CA VAL A 202 20.78 8.53 9.75
C VAL A 202 21.65 9.77 9.80
N LEU A 203 21.24 10.87 9.17
CA LEU A 203 21.98 12.12 9.16
C LEU A 203 22.19 12.68 10.57
N LEU A 204 21.15 12.70 11.40
CA LEU A 204 21.24 13.12 12.80
C LEU A 204 22.18 12.20 13.58
N THR A 205 22.04 10.89 13.42
CA THR A 205 22.94 9.91 14.06
C THR A 205 24.40 10.17 13.71
N LEU A 206 24.70 10.42 12.43
CA LEU A 206 26.06 10.73 11.97
C LEU A 206 26.54 12.13 12.42
N ALA A 207 25.62 13.10 12.55
CA ALA A 207 25.93 14.47 12.98
C ALA A 207 26.35 14.53 14.46
N PHE A 208 25.80 13.64 15.31
CA PHE A 208 26.18 13.52 16.71
C PHE A 208 27.49 12.74 16.95
N ILE A 209 28.15 12.25 15.89
CA ILE A 209 29.52 11.70 15.98
C ILE A 209 30.53 12.87 16.09
N LYS A 210 31.63 12.68 16.85
CA LYS A 210 32.69 13.68 17.07
C LYS A 210 33.07 14.46 15.79
N LEU A 211 33.20 15.78 15.88
CA LEU A 211 33.37 16.71 14.75
C LEU A 211 34.48 16.32 13.74
N LYS A 212 35.68 15.94 14.21
CA LYS A 212 36.80 15.55 13.31
C LYS A 212 36.52 14.25 12.54
N VAL A 213 35.74 13.35 13.14
CA VAL A 213 35.28 12.10 12.54
C VAL A 213 34.20 12.41 11.50
N ARG A 214 33.24 13.25 11.89
CA ARG A 214 32.09 13.70 11.09
C ARG A 214 32.47 14.09 9.67
N CYS A 215 33.46 14.98 9.51
CA CYS A 215 33.88 15.45 8.18
C CYS A 215 34.45 14.33 7.29
N LYS A 216 35.11 13.32 7.86
CA LYS A 216 35.61 12.17 7.10
C LYS A 216 34.48 11.22 6.71
N LEU A 217 33.48 11.03 7.57
CA LEU A 217 32.34 10.15 7.30
C LEU A 217 31.45 10.69 6.16
N PHE A 218 31.14 11.99 6.20
CA PHE A 218 30.29 12.63 5.19
C PHE A 218 30.89 12.58 3.78
N ARG A 219 32.22 12.54 3.64
CA ARG A 219 32.92 12.38 2.35
C ARG A 219 32.64 11.03 1.67
N PHE A 220 32.28 9.99 2.42
CA PHE A 220 31.90 8.70 1.84
C PHE A 220 30.39 8.56 1.71
N PHE A 221 29.65 9.01 2.72
CA PHE A 221 28.20 8.85 2.78
C PHE A 221 27.48 9.71 1.73
N LEU A 222 27.78 11.01 1.60
CA LEU A 222 27.01 11.89 0.70
C LEU A 222 27.17 11.53 -0.79
N PRO A 223 28.37 11.24 -1.31
CA PRO A 223 28.51 10.77 -2.69
C PRO A 223 27.77 9.45 -2.91
N ALA A 224 27.79 8.55 -1.93
CA ALA A 224 27.06 7.30 -1.99
C ALA A 224 25.53 7.51 -2.02
N VAL A 225 25.00 8.47 -1.25
CA VAL A 225 23.59 8.90 -1.35
C VAL A 225 23.27 9.43 -2.74
N ALA A 226 24.13 10.29 -3.31
CA ALA A 226 23.94 10.80 -4.67
C ALA A 226 23.93 9.67 -5.71
N VAL A 227 24.83 8.68 -5.58
CA VAL A 227 24.85 7.48 -6.45
C VAL A 227 23.58 6.65 -6.30
N GLY A 228 23.13 6.40 -5.07
CA GLY A 228 21.89 5.66 -4.82
C GLY A 228 20.65 6.38 -5.37
N PHE A 229 20.63 7.71 -5.30
CA PHE A 229 19.52 8.54 -5.77
C PHE A 229 19.57 8.81 -7.29
N LEU A 230 20.66 8.46 -7.97
CA LEU A 230 20.91 8.72 -9.39
C LEU A 230 19.78 8.32 -10.36
N PRO A 231 19.00 7.23 -10.15
CA PRO A 231 17.89 6.91 -11.04
C PRO A 231 16.87 8.05 -11.17
N TRP A 232 16.64 8.82 -10.10
CA TRP A 232 15.66 9.91 -10.10
C TRP A 232 16.02 11.04 -11.09
N PRO A 233 17.19 11.71 -10.98
CA PRO A 233 17.54 12.78 -11.92
C PRO A 233 17.70 12.27 -13.35
N LEU A 234 18.13 11.02 -13.57
CA LEU A 234 18.21 10.44 -14.92
C LEU A 234 16.83 10.32 -15.58
N ILE A 235 15.84 9.87 -14.83
CA ILE A 235 14.44 9.83 -15.30
C ILE A 235 13.94 11.25 -15.58
N ARG A 236 14.18 12.21 -14.67
CA ARG A 236 13.74 13.60 -14.88
C ARG A 236 14.43 14.30 -16.04
N LEU A 237 15.70 14.02 -16.26
CA LEU A 237 16.45 14.47 -17.43
C LEU A 237 15.79 13.99 -18.73
N SER A 238 15.35 12.73 -18.77
CA SER A 238 14.68 12.16 -19.95
C SER A 238 13.30 12.77 -20.22
N GLU A 239 12.69 13.40 -19.21
CA GLU A 239 11.42 14.14 -19.33
C GLU A 239 11.62 15.63 -19.65
N GLY A 240 12.86 16.10 -19.81
CA GLY A 240 13.15 17.53 -20.02
C GLY A 240 13.07 18.39 -18.75
N PHE A 241 13.21 17.78 -17.56
CA PHE A 241 13.08 18.42 -16.25
C PHE A 241 11.76 19.21 -16.09
N PRO A 242 10.61 18.53 -15.93
CA PRO A 242 9.38 19.23 -15.62
C PRO A 242 9.55 20.10 -14.36
N PRO A 243 8.84 21.26 -14.27
CA PRO A 243 9.01 22.18 -13.16
C PRO A 243 8.86 21.48 -11.81
N VAL A 244 9.81 21.68 -10.89
CA VAL A 244 9.84 21.05 -9.56
C VAL A 244 8.52 21.24 -8.80
N LYS A 245 7.81 22.35 -9.05
CA LYS A 245 6.50 22.63 -8.45
C LYS A 245 5.48 21.51 -8.74
N SER A 246 5.48 20.93 -9.95
CA SER A 246 4.57 19.83 -10.32
C SER A 246 4.80 18.55 -9.50
N VAL A 247 6.02 18.36 -8.97
CA VAL A 247 6.40 17.20 -8.16
C VAL A 247 5.90 17.32 -6.72
N PHE A 248 5.73 18.55 -6.22
CA PHE A 248 5.32 18.83 -4.84
C PHE A 248 3.92 19.44 -4.71
N SER A 249 3.26 19.78 -5.82
CA SER A 249 1.95 20.46 -5.81
C SER A 249 0.75 19.52 -5.66
N THR A 250 0.95 18.23 -5.40
CA THR A 250 -0.13 17.24 -5.58
C THR A 250 -1.28 17.35 -4.59
N ARG A 251 -1.12 17.92 -3.39
CA ARG A 251 -2.23 18.21 -2.45
C ARG A 251 -1.82 19.29 -1.43
N GLY A 252 -2.35 20.51 -1.58
CA GLY A 252 -2.17 21.61 -0.60
C GLY A 252 -0.75 22.16 -0.52
N THR A 253 -0.54 23.41 -0.96
CA THR A 253 0.80 24.02 -1.03
C THR A 253 1.27 24.66 0.29
N GLY A 254 0.62 24.35 1.42
CA GLY A 254 0.88 24.98 2.71
C GLY A 254 1.36 23.98 3.76
N PHE A 255 2.30 24.41 4.61
CA PHE A 255 2.46 23.77 5.90
C PHE A 255 1.18 23.97 6.71
N PRO A 256 0.66 22.92 7.37
CA PRO A 256 -0.52 23.06 8.21
C PRO A 256 -0.29 24.10 9.31
N GLY A 257 -1.32 24.88 9.62
CA GLY A 257 -1.27 25.83 10.73
C GLY A 257 -1.09 25.12 12.08
N LEU A 258 -0.69 25.84 13.13
CA LEU A 258 -0.52 25.23 14.46
C LEU A 258 -1.79 24.54 14.98
N SER A 259 -2.96 25.14 14.76
CA SER A 259 -4.25 24.55 15.13
C SER A 259 -4.53 23.25 14.39
N GLU A 260 -4.23 23.20 13.09
CA GLU A 260 -4.36 22.02 12.25
C GLU A 260 -3.39 20.92 12.68
N LEU A 261 -2.13 21.25 12.95
CA LEU A 261 -1.13 20.34 13.53
C LEU A 261 -1.60 19.73 14.85
N VAL A 262 -2.15 20.55 15.76
CA VAL A 262 -2.68 20.09 17.05
C VAL A 262 -3.88 19.16 16.84
N ASN A 263 -4.84 19.56 16.01
CA ASN A 263 -6.03 18.74 15.71
C ASN A 263 -5.64 17.39 15.08
N LYS A 264 -4.74 17.43 14.10
CA LYS A 264 -4.18 16.24 13.46
C LYS A 264 -3.42 15.37 14.45
N GLY A 265 -2.69 15.97 15.39
CA GLY A 265 -2.02 15.28 16.50
C GLY A 265 -3.00 14.57 17.43
N ILE A 266 -4.08 15.25 17.83
CA ILE A 266 -5.15 14.68 18.65
C ILE A 266 -5.79 13.51 17.90
N LEU A 267 -6.16 13.68 16.63
CA LEU A 267 -6.76 12.61 15.81
C LEU A 267 -5.79 11.44 15.61
N LEU A 268 -4.51 11.73 15.39
CA LEU A 268 -3.48 10.72 15.23
C LEU A 268 -3.37 9.83 16.47
N ILE A 269 -3.30 10.42 17.67
CA ILE A 269 -3.11 9.71 18.93
C ILE A 269 -4.40 9.04 19.41
N SER A 270 -5.52 9.75 19.37
CA SER A 270 -6.80 9.27 19.93
C SER A 270 -7.52 8.27 19.04
N ARG A 271 -7.27 8.32 17.72
CA ARG A 271 -8.01 7.53 16.73
C ARG A 271 -7.09 6.77 15.77
N ASN A 272 -6.28 7.45 14.99
CA ASN A 272 -5.64 6.81 13.83
C ASN A 272 -4.64 5.73 14.23
N LEU A 273 -3.77 6.01 15.21
CA LEU A 273 -2.81 5.06 15.73
C LEU A 273 -3.49 3.84 16.39
N PRO A 274 -4.43 4.00 17.34
CA PRO A 274 -5.16 2.88 17.93
C PRO A 274 -5.93 2.01 16.93
N HIS A 275 -6.49 2.59 15.86
CA HIS A 275 -7.22 1.86 14.83
C HIS A 275 -6.34 1.26 13.72
N SER A 276 -5.09 1.73 13.60
CA SER A 276 -4.19 1.29 12.53
C SER A 276 -3.91 -0.23 12.45
N PRO A 277 -4.00 -1.05 13.52
CA PRO A 277 -3.88 -2.50 13.37
C PRO A 277 -4.94 -3.14 12.45
N CYS A 278 -6.11 -2.51 12.29
CA CYS A 278 -7.20 -2.97 11.41
C CYS A 278 -7.79 -4.33 11.75
N PHE A 279 -7.99 -4.66 13.04
CA PHE A 279 -8.74 -5.86 13.40
C PHE A 279 -10.19 -5.81 12.87
N PRO A 280 -10.72 -6.92 12.34
CA PRO A 280 -12.06 -6.97 11.74
C PRO A 280 -13.17 -6.82 12.79
N ASP A 281 -14.29 -6.24 12.37
CA ASP A 281 -15.52 -6.17 13.14
C ASP A 281 -16.26 -7.50 13.09
N ASN A 282 -16.08 -8.32 14.12
CA ASN A 282 -16.99 -9.43 14.34
C ASN A 282 -17.81 -9.15 15.61
N PRO A 283 -19.14 -8.96 15.50
CA PRO A 283 -20.00 -8.91 16.68
C PRO A 283 -19.79 -10.17 17.53
N PRO A 284 -19.81 -10.05 18.87
CA PRO A 284 -20.50 -9.00 19.63
C PRO A 284 -19.66 -7.78 20.08
N TYR A 285 -18.37 -7.70 19.74
CA TYR A 285 -17.50 -6.62 20.27
C TYR A 285 -17.24 -5.53 19.21
N SER A 286 -17.38 -4.26 19.60
CA SER A 286 -17.20 -3.11 18.72
C SER A 286 -15.72 -2.88 18.34
N PHE A 287 -15.53 -2.43 17.09
CA PHE A 287 -14.33 -1.96 16.35
C PHE A 287 -13.06 -1.61 17.15
N PRO A 288 -13.12 -0.84 18.25
CA PRO A 288 -11.90 -0.29 18.84
C PRO A 288 -11.16 -1.28 19.73
N LEU A 289 -11.80 -2.29 20.35
CA LEU A 289 -11.17 -2.93 21.51
C LEU A 289 -9.89 -3.70 21.16
N TYR A 290 -9.92 -4.57 20.14
CA TYR A 290 -8.74 -5.37 19.77
C TYR A 290 -7.62 -4.52 19.16
N SER A 291 -7.97 -3.57 18.28
CA SER A 291 -7.01 -2.64 17.68
C SER A 291 -6.36 -1.75 18.75
N ASN A 292 -7.17 -1.14 19.62
CA ASN A 292 -6.69 -0.31 20.72
C ASN A 292 -5.83 -1.11 21.69
N LEU A 293 -6.26 -2.32 22.06
CA LEU A 293 -5.49 -3.19 22.96
C LEU A 293 -4.14 -3.56 22.32
N TYR A 294 -4.12 -4.03 21.08
CA TYR A 294 -2.88 -4.39 20.38
C TYR A 294 -1.93 -3.19 20.29
N PHE A 295 -2.43 -2.04 19.83
CA PHE A 295 -1.62 -0.84 19.66
C PHE A 295 -1.12 -0.29 20.99
N SER A 296 -1.95 -0.31 22.04
CA SER A 296 -1.56 0.13 23.39
C SER A 296 -0.46 -0.75 23.96
N LEU A 297 -0.60 -2.08 23.86
CA LEU A 297 0.43 -3.03 24.31
C LEU A 297 1.76 -2.81 23.57
N LEU A 298 1.68 -2.65 22.24
CA LEU A 298 2.86 -2.41 21.40
C LEU A 298 3.55 -1.08 21.75
N THR A 299 2.78 0.00 21.89
CA THR A 299 3.29 1.33 22.18
C THR A 299 3.88 1.44 23.58
N LEU A 300 3.20 0.89 24.59
CA LEU A 300 3.72 0.83 25.96
C LEU A 300 5.02 0.03 26.02
N ALA A 301 5.10 -1.11 25.31
CA ALA A 301 6.34 -1.88 25.21
C ALA A 301 7.45 -1.10 24.50
N ALA A 302 7.14 -0.36 23.43
CA ALA A 302 8.11 0.48 22.74
C ALA A 302 8.64 1.62 23.64
N ILE A 303 7.74 2.35 24.32
CA ILE A 303 8.09 3.45 25.24
C ILE A 303 8.94 2.93 26.39
N ALA A 304 8.56 1.81 27.01
CA ALA A 304 9.33 1.21 28.09
C ALA A 304 10.71 0.74 27.62
N GLY A 305 10.80 0.20 26.39
CA GLY A 305 12.08 -0.15 25.74
C GLY A 305 12.99 1.06 25.55
N LEU A 306 12.43 2.18 25.07
CA LEU A 306 13.18 3.43 24.87
C LEU A 306 13.64 4.04 26.19
N PHE A 307 12.77 4.09 27.20
CA PHE A 307 13.12 4.59 28.53
C PHE A 307 14.25 3.77 29.15
N TRP A 308 14.18 2.43 29.04
CA TRP A 308 15.24 1.55 29.50
C TRP A 308 16.58 1.81 28.79
N ALA A 309 16.55 1.87 27.45
CA ALA A 309 17.75 2.12 26.65
C ALA A 309 18.37 3.49 26.96
N GLY A 310 17.55 4.54 27.06
CA GLY A 310 17.98 5.89 27.39
C GLY A 310 18.61 5.98 28.78
N ARG A 311 17.99 5.36 29.79
CA ARG A 311 18.56 5.33 31.16
C ARG A 311 19.90 4.62 31.20
N ARG A 312 20.04 3.47 30.54
CA ARG A 312 21.32 2.73 30.46
C ARG A 312 22.38 3.49 29.69
N LEU A 313 21.99 4.21 28.65
CA LEU A 313 22.89 5.06 27.91
C LEU A 313 23.41 6.17 28.83
N ALA A 314 22.50 6.89 29.51
CA ALA A 314 22.84 8.00 30.40
C ALA A 314 23.79 7.59 31.54
N THR A 315 23.53 6.46 32.22
CA THR A 315 24.42 5.97 33.30
C THR A 315 25.80 5.57 32.80
N LYS A 316 25.89 5.03 31.57
CA LYS A 316 27.17 4.71 30.94
C LYS A 316 27.89 5.94 30.41
N VAL A 317 27.17 6.99 29.99
CA VAL A 317 27.77 8.27 29.59
C VAL A 317 28.41 8.96 30.79
N SER A 318 27.71 8.99 31.93
CA SER A 318 28.14 9.72 33.13
C SER A 318 29.30 9.07 33.90
N SER A 319 29.59 7.79 33.66
CA SER A 319 30.56 7.00 34.46
C SER A 319 31.95 6.88 33.85
N THR A 320 32.21 7.52 32.72
CA THR A 320 33.42 7.30 31.91
C THR A 320 34.08 8.62 31.57
N GLU A 321 35.09 8.98 32.36
CA GLU A 321 35.98 10.13 32.11
C GLU A 321 36.91 9.93 30.90
N GLU A 322 37.06 8.70 30.39
CA GLU A 322 38.15 8.32 29.48
C GLU A 322 37.72 8.04 28.02
N TYR A 323 36.90 8.90 27.41
CA TYR A 323 36.39 8.63 26.06
C TYR A 323 37.20 9.25 24.91
N GLY A 324 38.31 8.57 24.58
CA GLY A 324 39.10 8.74 23.35
C GLY A 324 38.60 7.95 22.12
N LYS A 325 37.66 7.01 22.27
CA LYS A 325 37.16 6.16 21.15
C LYS A 325 35.98 6.79 20.39
N TRP A 326 35.83 6.44 19.11
CA TRP A 326 35.01 7.13 18.10
C TRP A 326 33.50 7.01 18.32
N PHE A 327 33.04 5.99 19.04
CA PHE A 327 31.67 5.85 19.50
C PHE A 327 31.69 5.08 20.84
N PRO A 328 31.45 5.76 21.96
CA PRO A 328 31.61 5.18 23.30
C PRO A 328 30.42 4.35 23.78
N TYR A 329 29.34 4.32 23.01
CA TYR A 329 28.07 3.79 23.48
C TYR A 329 27.89 2.31 23.13
N PRO A 330 27.23 1.53 23.99
CA PRO A 330 26.91 0.17 23.64
C PRO A 330 25.92 0.16 22.47
N VAL A 331 26.22 -0.67 21.48
CA VAL A 331 25.52 -0.72 20.19
C VAL A 331 24.02 -0.93 20.39
N ARG A 332 23.66 -1.85 21.29
CA ARG A 332 22.26 -2.22 21.55
C ARG A 332 21.42 -1.02 21.93
N GLU A 333 21.81 -0.32 23.00
CA GLU A 333 21.10 0.85 23.52
C GLU A 333 21.11 1.99 22.49
N SER A 334 22.21 2.18 21.78
CA SER A 334 22.33 3.20 20.73
C SER A 334 21.32 2.97 19.59
N VAL A 335 21.26 1.75 19.06
CA VAL A 335 20.34 1.41 17.97
C VAL A 335 18.89 1.47 18.44
N MET A 336 18.58 1.13 19.69
CA MET A 336 17.23 1.32 20.25
C MET A 336 16.84 2.79 20.31
N VAL A 337 17.72 3.67 20.78
CA VAL A 337 17.47 5.12 20.80
C VAL A 337 17.30 5.66 19.38
N ILE A 338 18.14 5.23 18.43
CA ILE A 338 18.02 5.60 17.00
C ILE A 338 16.69 5.12 16.42
N THR A 339 16.25 3.91 16.76
CA THR A 339 14.96 3.36 16.32
C THR A 339 13.79 4.19 16.88
N GLY A 340 13.87 4.60 18.14
CA GLY A 340 12.88 5.52 18.72
C GLY A 340 12.88 6.90 18.07
N MET A 341 14.06 7.45 17.79
CA MET A 341 14.22 8.71 17.08
C MET A 341 13.60 8.63 15.68
N TYR A 342 13.79 7.53 14.96
CA TYR A 342 13.11 7.28 13.68
C TYR A 342 11.58 7.33 13.83
N CYS A 343 11.01 6.64 14.81
CA CYS A 343 9.57 6.67 15.05
C CYS A 343 9.05 8.10 15.31
N LEU A 344 9.78 8.89 16.12
CA LEU A 344 9.39 10.27 16.42
C LEU A 344 9.49 11.18 15.19
N ILE A 345 10.57 11.10 14.42
CA ILE A 345 10.77 11.88 13.19
C ILE A 345 9.69 11.50 12.17
N PHE A 346 9.37 10.22 12.05
CA PHE A 346 8.32 9.75 11.15
C PHE A 346 6.96 10.33 11.53
N LEU A 347 6.56 10.25 12.80
CA LEU A 347 5.30 10.83 13.27
C LEU A 347 5.27 12.36 13.09
N ALA A 348 6.37 13.05 13.38
CA ALA A 348 6.48 14.49 13.15
C ALA A 348 6.36 14.85 11.66
N THR A 349 6.97 14.05 10.77
CA THR A 349 6.87 14.21 9.32
C THR A 349 5.44 14.01 8.85
N TYR A 350 4.74 12.99 9.38
CA TYR A 350 3.32 12.78 9.09
C TYR A 350 2.47 13.97 9.53
N LEU A 351 2.67 14.46 10.76
CA LEU A 351 1.93 15.62 11.29
C LEU A 351 2.16 16.87 10.43
N ALA A 352 3.41 17.12 10.01
CA ALA A 352 3.76 18.27 9.17
C ALA A 352 3.32 18.12 7.70
N SER A 353 2.88 16.93 7.29
CA SER A 353 2.44 16.69 5.91
C SER A 353 0.99 17.14 5.69
N PRO A 354 0.59 17.44 4.45
CA PRO A 354 -0.82 17.70 4.11
C PRO A 354 -1.66 16.42 4.05
N PHE A 355 -1.07 15.24 4.30
CA PHE A 355 -1.79 13.97 4.26
C PHE A 355 -2.59 13.75 5.53
N ASP A 356 -3.90 13.81 5.44
CA ASP A 356 -4.75 13.31 6.51
C ASP A 356 -5.18 11.89 6.22
N PHE A 357 -5.25 11.08 7.28
CA PHE A 357 -6.16 9.94 7.30
C PHE A 357 -7.55 10.55 7.22
N GLU A 358 -8.01 10.86 6.01
CA GLU A 358 -9.38 11.28 5.78
C GLU A 358 -10.27 10.36 6.60
N LEU A 359 -11.23 10.98 7.28
CA LEU A 359 -12.40 10.30 7.78
C LEU A 359 -13.13 9.77 6.56
N TYR A 360 -12.61 8.67 6.00
CA TYR A 360 -13.40 7.71 5.28
C TYR A 360 -14.49 7.36 6.28
N THR A 361 -15.61 8.07 6.10
CA THR A 361 -16.83 7.94 6.87
C THR A 361 -17.17 6.45 6.97
N GLU A 362 -17.95 6.04 7.97
CA GLU A 362 -18.36 4.63 8.23
C GLU A 362 -18.77 3.85 6.97
N LYS A 363 -19.18 4.60 5.94
CA LYS A 363 -19.44 4.28 4.54
C LYS A 363 -18.36 3.47 3.78
N TYR A 364 -17.07 3.67 4.07
CA TYR A 364 -15.98 3.04 3.28
C TYR A 364 -15.27 1.95 4.07
N ARG A 365 -15.57 0.69 3.74
CA ARG A 365 -14.94 -0.53 4.28
C ARG A 365 -13.49 -0.74 3.83
N PHE A 366 -12.62 0.27 3.92
CA PHE A 366 -11.20 0.19 3.52
C PHE A 366 -10.24 0.47 4.67
N GLY A 367 -10.42 -0.28 5.77
CA GLY A 367 -9.65 -0.07 7.00
C GLY A 367 -8.13 -0.01 6.82
N PHE A 368 -7.52 -0.93 6.06
CA PHE A 368 -6.05 -1.00 6.01
C PHE A 368 -5.38 -0.04 5.01
N ILE A 369 -6.06 0.31 3.91
CA ILE A 369 -5.55 1.23 2.90
C ILE A 369 -5.42 2.63 3.49
N THR A 370 -6.34 3.05 4.36
CA THR A 370 -6.26 4.32 5.07
C THR A 370 -4.96 4.39 5.88
N PHE A 371 -4.63 3.35 6.65
CA PHE A 371 -3.47 3.36 7.54
C PHE A 371 -2.15 2.92 6.89
N ARG A 372 -2.11 2.74 5.56
CA ARG A 372 -0.91 2.30 4.85
C ARG A 372 0.31 3.20 5.09
N TYR A 373 0.10 4.50 5.30
CA TYR A 373 1.18 5.44 5.64
C TYR A 373 1.83 5.17 6.99
N LEU A 374 1.23 4.38 7.89
CA LEU A 374 1.81 4.00 9.19
C LEU A 374 2.63 2.70 9.10
N LEU A 375 2.56 1.94 8.00
CA LEU A 375 3.27 0.68 7.82
C LEU A 375 4.78 0.76 8.14
N PRO A 376 5.52 1.81 7.72
CA PRO A 376 6.95 1.92 8.02
C PRO A 376 7.31 2.02 9.51
N LEU A 377 6.35 2.28 10.39
CA LEU A 377 6.58 2.34 11.85
C LEU A 377 6.59 0.96 12.50
N TYR A 378 5.74 0.05 12.01
CA TYR A 378 5.46 -1.22 12.69
C TYR A 378 6.68 -2.10 12.91
N PRO A 379 7.55 -2.34 11.90
CA PRO A 379 8.77 -3.11 12.12
C PRO A 379 9.69 -2.56 13.21
N SER A 380 9.82 -1.23 13.28
CA SER A 380 10.61 -0.55 14.31
C SER A 380 9.97 -0.68 15.70
N LEU A 381 8.64 -0.57 15.79
CA LEU A 381 7.91 -0.82 17.04
C LEU A 381 8.03 -2.28 17.50
N PHE A 382 7.92 -3.24 16.57
CA PHE A 382 8.14 -4.66 16.84
C PHE A 382 9.57 -4.91 17.34
N LEU A 383 10.57 -4.27 16.75
CA LEU A 383 11.95 -4.37 17.23
C LEU A 383 12.08 -3.86 18.68
N LEU A 384 11.53 -2.68 18.99
CA LEU A 384 11.59 -2.12 20.35
C LEU A 384 10.89 -3.03 21.38
N ALA A 385 9.68 -3.53 21.06
CA ALA A 385 8.96 -4.47 21.91
C ALA A 385 9.71 -5.80 22.07
N ALA A 386 10.29 -6.33 20.99
CA ALA A 386 11.08 -7.56 21.01
C ALA A 386 12.39 -7.41 21.81
N GLN A 387 13.01 -6.23 21.81
CA GLN A 387 14.20 -5.95 22.63
C GLN A 387 13.85 -5.91 24.11
N LEU A 388 12.77 -5.23 24.48
CA LEU A 388 12.32 -5.14 25.88
C LEU A 388 11.97 -6.52 26.44
N THR A 389 11.17 -7.29 25.71
CA THR A 389 10.67 -8.61 26.14
C THR A 389 11.74 -9.71 26.12
N SER A 390 12.95 -9.42 25.61
CA SER A 390 14.03 -10.41 25.51
C SER A 390 14.73 -10.72 26.84
N GLY A 391 14.59 -9.84 27.85
CA GLY A 391 14.75 -10.11 29.29
C GLY A 391 15.96 -10.90 29.82
N ASN A 392 16.99 -11.17 29.01
CA ASN A 392 18.04 -12.14 29.35
C ASN A 392 19.22 -11.57 30.16
N ASP A 393 19.23 -10.27 30.45
CA ASP A 393 20.27 -9.72 31.31
C ASP A 393 19.84 -9.94 32.77
N ALA A 394 20.67 -10.58 33.60
CA ALA A 394 20.46 -10.65 35.06
C ALA A 394 20.22 -9.25 35.67
N ASP A 395 20.83 -8.23 35.06
CA ASP A 395 20.60 -6.83 35.38
C ASP A 395 19.19 -6.34 35.08
N HIS A 396 18.50 -6.92 34.09
CA HIS A 396 17.13 -6.52 33.73
C HIS A 396 16.14 -6.88 34.84
N GLU A 397 16.24 -8.09 35.40
CA GLU A 397 15.45 -8.51 36.56
C GLU A 397 15.80 -7.68 37.80
N LYS A 398 17.09 -7.35 38.00
CA LYS A 398 17.51 -6.46 39.08
C LYS A 398 16.99 -5.02 38.92
N THR A 399 16.92 -4.52 37.69
CA THR A 399 16.52 -3.13 37.40
C THR A 399 15.02 -2.92 37.47
N TRP A 400 14.24 -3.88 36.95
CA TRP A 400 12.80 -3.71 36.79
C TRP A 400 11.95 -4.58 37.73
N GLY A 401 12.55 -5.56 38.41
CA GLY A 401 11.85 -6.50 39.28
C GLY A 401 11.10 -7.60 38.53
N LYS A 402 10.58 -8.57 39.28
CA LYS A 402 9.86 -9.74 38.72
C LYS A 402 8.52 -9.37 38.07
N LEU A 403 7.81 -8.40 38.65
CA LEU A 403 6.46 -8.00 38.21
C LEU A 403 6.47 -7.40 36.79
N THR A 404 7.42 -6.52 36.48
CA THR A 404 7.54 -5.91 35.15
C THR A 404 7.92 -6.92 34.08
N SER A 405 8.82 -7.86 34.38
CA SER A 405 9.17 -8.98 33.49
C SER A 405 7.94 -9.85 33.19
N LEU A 406 7.10 -10.11 34.20
CA LEU A 406 5.82 -10.80 34.02
C LEU A 406 4.89 -9.99 33.10
N LEU A 407 4.69 -8.69 33.35
CA LEU A 407 3.84 -7.83 32.53
C LEU A 407 4.29 -7.77 31.06
N GLN A 408 5.60 -7.69 30.81
CA GLN A 408 6.16 -7.70 29.45
C GLN A 408 5.89 -9.03 28.72
N ARG A 409 6.04 -10.17 29.40
CA ARG A 409 5.73 -11.49 28.83
C ARG A 409 4.24 -11.63 28.56
N THR A 410 3.39 -11.19 29.49
CA THR A 410 1.93 -11.16 29.31
C THR A 410 1.55 -10.30 28.12
N ALA A 411 2.12 -9.10 27.97
CA ALA A 411 1.87 -8.23 26.82
C ALA A 411 2.26 -8.89 25.49
N LEU A 412 3.42 -9.56 25.44
CA LEU A 412 3.85 -10.30 24.24
C LEU A 412 2.89 -11.45 23.91
N ILE A 413 2.48 -12.23 24.91
CA ILE A 413 1.51 -13.34 24.72
C ILE A 413 0.18 -12.80 24.21
N LEU A 414 -0.33 -11.69 24.78
CA LEU A 414 -1.57 -11.06 24.32
C LEU A 414 -1.46 -10.58 22.85
N MET A 415 -0.35 -9.94 22.47
CA MET A 415 -0.11 -9.54 21.07
C MET A 415 -0.06 -10.76 20.14
N ILE A 416 0.57 -11.86 20.56
CA ILE A 416 0.61 -13.14 19.80
C ILE A 416 -0.79 -13.72 19.62
N VAL A 417 -1.60 -13.74 20.69
CA VAL A 417 -2.98 -14.25 20.65
C VAL A 417 -3.85 -13.40 19.72
N LEU A 418 -3.77 -12.08 19.83
CA LEU A 418 -4.45 -11.16 18.89
C LEU A 418 -3.97 -11.41 17.45
N GLY A 419 -2.67 -11.56 17.24
CA GLY A 419 -2.10 -11.92 15.93
C GLY A 419 -2.64 -13.24 15.35
N LEU A 420 -2.85 -14.26 16.18
CA LEU A 420 -3.49 -15.51 15.75
C LEU A 420 -4.93 -15.29 15.29
N PHE A 421 -5.71 -14.46 15.99
CA PHE A 421 -7.05 -14.08 15.56
C PHE A 421 -7.01 -13.36 14.20
N ALA A 422 -6.04 -12.45 13.99
CA ALA A 422 -5.84 -11.77 12.71
C ALA A 422 -5.53 -12.74 11.56
N VAL A 423 -4.65 -13.72 11.79
CA VAL A 423 -4.32 -14.76 10.80
C VAL A 423 -5.54 -15.61 10.47
N ASN A 424 -6.28 -16.05 11.49
CA ASN A 424 -7.50 -16.83 11.30
C ASN A 424 -8.56 -16.08 10.50
N ASP A 425 -8.75 -14.78 10.75
CA ASP A 425 -9.66 -13.97 9.92
C ASP A 425 -9.13 -13.79 8.49
N SER A 426 -7.82 -13.61 8.31
CA SER A 426 -7.25 -13.30 6.99
C SER A 426 -7.27 -14.49 6.02
N ILE A 427 -7.28 -15.73 6.51
CA ILE A 427 -7.33 -16.93 5.68
C ILE A 427 -8.79 -17.29 5.38
N LYS A 428 -9.20 -17.26 4.11
CA LYS A 428 -10.58 -17.60 3.70
C LYS A 428 -10.60 -18.95 2.96
N PHE A 429 -10.60 -20.06 3.71
CA PHE A 429 -10.54 -21.42 3.14
C PHE A 429 -11.57 -21.73 2.04
N ARG A 430 -12.74 -21.08 2.05
CA ARG A 430 -13.77 -21.22 1.00
C ARG A 430 -13.34 -20.69 -0.37
N GLN A 431 -12.32 -19.85 -0.41
CA GLN A 431 -11.77 -19.22 -1.62
C GLN A 431 -10.36 -19.76 -1.94
N LEU A 432 -9.95 -20.88 -1.34
CA LEU A 432 -8.64 -21.47 -1.59
C LEU A 432 -8.48 -21.80 -3.08
N GLY A 433 -7.43 -21.27 -3.70
CA GLY A 433 -7.11 -21.44 -5.12
C GLY A 433 -7.64 -20.33 -6.02
N SER A 434 -8.63 -19.54 -5.58
CA SER A 434 -9.26 -18.50 -6.43
C SER A 434 -8.29 -17.41 -6.90
N SER A 435 -7.20 -17.18 -6.19
CA SER A 435 -6.14 -16.25 -6.60
C SER A 435 -5.42 -16.67 -7.88
N PHE A 436 -5.35 -17.97 -8.18
CA PHE A 436 -4.71 -18.46 -9.42
C PHE A 436 -5.55 -18.16 -10.65
N ASP A 437 -6.86 -18.00 -10.47
CA ASP A 437 -7.74 -17.61 -11.55
C ASP A 437 -7.57 -16.15 -11.90
N LEU A 438 -7.17 -15.27 -11.00
CA LEU A 438 -7.10 -13.84 -11.29
C LEU A 438 -5.91 -13.48 -12.19
N ASN A 439 -6.08 -12.47 -13.05
CA ASN A 439 -5.00 -11.88 -13.82
C ASN A 439 -4.11 -11.03 -12.92
N GLY A 440 -2.80 -11.10 -13.15
CA GLY A 440 -1.82 -10.24 -12.50
C GLY A 440 -1.52 -8.97 -13.30
N TYR A 441 -2.46 -8.49 -14.12
CA TYR A 441 -2.32 -7.31 -15.00
C TYR A 441 -3.70 -6.83 -15.48
N SER A 442 -3.79 -5.56 -15.86
CA SER A 442 -4.95 -4.93 -16.52
C SER A 442 -4.52 -3.76 -17.40
N TYR A 443 -4.81 -3.85 -18.71
CA TYR A 443 -4.59 -2.73 -19.63
C TYR A 443 -5.63 -1.63 -19.44
N GLU A 444 -6.79 -1.94 -18.84
CA GLU A 444 -7.77 -0.94 -18.43
C GLU A 444 -7.18 -0.03 -17.33
N ARG A 445 -6.57 -0.61 -16.30
CA ARG A 445 -5.88 0.20 -15.27
C ARG A 445 -4.67 0.95 -15.81
N PHE A 446 -3.96 0.33 -16.75
CA PHE A 446 -2.86 0.99 -17.45
C PHE A 446 -3.32 2.22 -18.25
N GLY A 447 -4.41 2.09 -19.03
CA GLY A 447 -4.99 3.19 -19.81
C GLY A 447 -5.54 4.31 -18.95
N TRP A 448 -6.24 3.96 -17.86
CA TRP A 448 -6.69 4.94 -16.87
C TRP A 448 -5.51 5.75 -16.31
N ARG A 449 -4.42 5.06 -15.95
CA ARG A 449 -3.24 5.71 -15.36
C ARG A 449 -2.47 6.56 -16.35
N MET A 450 -2.30 6.11 -17.59
CA MET A 450 -1.67 6.91 -18.65
C MET A 450 -2.44 8.19 -18.91
N TYR A 451 -3.77 8.09 -18.91
CA TYR A 451 -4.62 9.25 -19.07
C TYR A 451 -4.44 10.25 -17.91
N ASP A 452 -4.51 9.80 -16.65
CA ASP A 452 -4.25 10.66 -15.47
C ASP A 452 -2.86 11.31 -15.57
N LYS A 453 -1.81 10.54 -15.89
CA LYS A 453 -0.44 11.05 -16.00
C LYS A 453 -0.29 12.15 -17.05
N TYR A 454 -0.71 11.92 -18.29
CA TYR A 454 -0.45 12.89 -19.38
C TYR A 454 -1.45 14.03 -19.44
N CYS A 455 -2.72 13.76 -19.15
CA CYS A 455 -3.76 14.78 -19.27
C CYS A 455 -3.81 15.67 -18.03
N ARG A 456 -3.63 15.12 -16.82
CA ARG A 456 -3.69 15.89 -15.56
C ARG A 456 -2.37 16.55 -15.22
N LEU A 457 -1.28 15.79 -15.22
CA LEU A 457 -0.01 16.27 -14.67
C LEU A 457 0.82 17.07 -15.68
N GLN A 458 0.67 16.79 -16.97
CA GLN A 458 1.49 17.39 -18.03
C GLN A 458 0.72 18.28 -19.00
N ALA A 459 -0.62 18.29 -18.95
CA ALA A 459 -1.48 18.97 -19.94
C ALA A 459 -1.17 18.58 -21.41
N THR A 460 -0.66 17.36 -21.64
CA THR A 460 -0.22 16.86 -22.96
C THR A 460 -1.11 15.71 -23.46
N THR A 461 -2.39 15.99 -23.69
CA THR A 461 -3.36 14.99 -24.20
C THR A 461 -2.89 14.20 -25.44
N PRO A 462 -2.19 14.79 -26.43
CA PRO A 462 -1.76 14.03 -27.60
C PRO A 462 -0.89 12.81 -27.26
N LEU A 463 -0.13 12.87 -26.15
CA LEU A 463 0.80 11.82 -25.78
C LEU A 463 0.08 10.55 -25.30
N ALA A 464 -1.04 10.68 -24.55
CA ALA A 464 -1.84 9.53 -24.12
C ALA A 464 -2.41 8.72 -25.30
N PHE A 465 -2.78 9.40 -26.39
CA PHE A 465 -3.23 8.76 -27.63
C PHE A 465 -2.07 8.16 -28.44
N GLN A 466 -0.89 8.78 -28.42
CA GLN A 466 0.30 8.19 -29.05
C GLN A 466 0.73 6.88 -28.37
N VAL A 467 0.53 6.76 -27.05
CA VAL A 467 0.74 5.49 -26.33
C VAL A 467 -0.17 4.39 -26.87
N ALA A 468 -1.43 4.70 -27.20
CA ALA A 468 -2.39 3.72 -27.70
C ALA A 468 -1.88 3.00 -28.98
N ASN A 469 -1.21 3.73 -29.87
CA ASN A 469 -0.63 3.17 -31.10
C ASN A 469 0.49 2.15 -30.86
N LYS A 470 0.98 2.07 -29.62
CA LYS A 470 2.04 1.16 -29.19
C LYS A 470 1.54 -0.02 -28.36
N ILE A 471 0.26 -0.01 -27.99
CA ILE A 471 -0.37 -1.11 -27.27
C ILE A 471 -0.74 -2.22 -28.27
N ASP A 472 -0.59 -3.48 -27.85
CA ASP A 472 -1.06 -4.65 -28.59
C ASP A 472 -2.54 -4.48 -28.98
N GLN A 473 -2.86 -4.67 -30.26
CA GLN A 473 -4.21 -4.53 -30.81
C GLN A 473 -5.26 -5.35 -30.03
N SER A 474 -4.88 -6.52 -29.51
CA SER A 474 -5.78 -7.36 -28.71
C SER A 474 -6.15 -6.77 -27.34
N ARG A 475 -5.43 -5.72 -26.90
CA ARG A 475 -5.57 -5.02 -25.61
C ARG A 475 -5.98 -3.56 -25.76
N LEU A 476 -6.06 -3.07 -26.99
CA LEU A 476 -6.36 -1.68 -27.30
C LEU A 476 -7.74 -1.26 -26.78
N GLU A 477 -8.73 -2.16 -26.87
CA GLU A 477 -10.06 -1.98 -26.32
C GLU A 477 -10.04 -1.73 -24.80
N ASP A 478 -9.35 -2.60 -24.03
CA ASP A 478 -9.21 -2.46 -22.58
C ASP A 478 -8.49 -1.14 -22.23
N TYR A 479 -7.42 -0.81 -22.97
CA TYR A 479 -6.66 0.42 -22.78
C TYR A 479 -7.52 1.68 -23.00
N TYR A 480 -8.27 1.76 -24.10
CA TYR A 480 -9.15 2.89 -24.36
C TYR A 480 -10.33 2.96 -23.38
N ARG A 481 -10.83 1.81 -22.90
CA ARG A 481 -11.81 1.78 -21.83
C ARG A 481 -11.32 2.48 -20.57
N GLY A 482 -10.11 2.12 -20.15
CA GLY A 482 -9.40 2.77 -19.05
C GLY A 482 -9.20 4.27 -19.25
N MET A 483 -8.72 4.67 -20.44
CA MET A 483 -8.58 6.08 -20.79
C MET A 483 -9.91 6.84 -20.72
N GLY A 484 -11.00 6.24 -21.20
CA GLY A 484 -12.34 6.84 -21.16
C GLY A 484 -12.81 7.11 -19.73
N TRP A 485 -12.53 6.18 -18.81
CA TRP A 485 -12.84 6.35 -17.39
C TRP A 485 -11.95 7.42 -16.74
N GLY A 486 -10.67 7.48 -17.10
CA GLY A 486 -9.75 8.52 -16.64
C GLY A 486 -10.17 9.91 -17.12
N LEU A 487 -10.63 10.00 -18.37
CA LEU A 487 -11.17 11.23 -18.96
C LEU A 487 -12.39 11.74 -18.20
N ALA A 488 -13.34 10.85 -17.91
CA ALA A 488 -14.49 11.22 -17.11
C ALA A 488 -14.06 11.85 -15.79
N GLN A 489 -13.16 11.18 -15.06
CA GLN A 489 -12.69 11.68 -13.77
C GLN A 489 -12.08 13.09 -13.87
N LEU A 490 -11.20 13.36 -14.85
CA LEU A 490 -10.60 14.70 -14.99
C LEU A 490 -11.60 15.80 -15.32
N GLY A 491 -12.62 15.49 -16.13
CA GLY A 491 -13.62 16.47 -16.53
C GLY A 491 -14.41 17.07 -15.37
N PHE A 492 -14.41 16.45 -14.19
CA PHE A 492 -15.26 16.91 -13.07
C PHE A 492 -14.50 17.02 -11.72
N TYR A 493 -13.16 16.95 -11.68
CA TYR A 493 -12.40 16.86 -10.42
C TYR A 493 -11.75 18.15 -9.87
N PRO A 494 -12.38 19.33 -9.91
CA PRO A 494 -12.16 20.24 -8.78
C PRO A 494 -13.21 19.91 -7.72
N GLU A 495 -12.76 19.47 -6.55
CA GLU A 495 -13.60 19.21 -5.37
C GLU A 495 -14.41 20.46 -4.96
N ASP A 496 -14.01 21.65 -5.43
CA ASP A 496 -14.57 22.95 -5.06
C ASP A 496 -15.24 23.72 -6.21
N VAL A 497 -15.33 23.16 -7.42
CA VAL A 497 -15.98 23.83 -8.56
C VAL A 497 -17.16 22.98 -8.98
N GLU A 498 -18.36 23.56 -8.91
CA GLU A 498 -19.54 22.97 -9.55
C GLU A 498 -19.19 22.59 -11.00
N PRO A 499 -19.84 21.58 -11.60
CA PRO A 499 -19.63 21.24 -13.00
C PRO A 499 -19.97 22.44 -13.88
N ASP A 500 -18.99 23.30 -14.13
CA ASP A 500 -19.14 24.41 -15.04
C ASP A 500 -19.36 23.83 -16.44
N GLN A 501 -20.13 24.54 -17.27
CA GLN A 501 -20.32 24.16 -18.67
C GLN A 501 -18.98 23.94 -19.37
N ASP A 502 -17.94 24.67 -18.96
CA ASP A 502 -16.57 24.56 -19.44
C ASP A 502 -15.98 23.16 -19.29
N ASN A 503 -16.25 22.49 -18.16
CA ASN A 503 -15.75 21.15 -17.86
C ASN A 503 -16.36 20.08 -18.79
N TYR A 504 -17.66 20.21 -19.08
CA TYR A 504 -18.33 19.32 -20.04
C TYR A 504 -17.82 19.57 -21.47
N GLN A 505 -17.56 20.82 -21.85
CA GLN A 505 -16.96 21.12 -23.17
C GLN A 505 -15.56 20.55 -23.30
N VAL A 506 -14.73 20.62 -22.24
CA VAL A 506 -13.42 19.94 -22.21
C VAL A 506 -13.60 18.43 -22.37
N PHE A 507 -14.55 17.82 -21.67
CA PHE A 507 -14.85 16.38 -21.82
C PHE A 507 -15.22 16.03 -23.27
N LEU A 508 -16.10 16.80 -23.91
CA LEU A 508 -16.50 16.58 -25.31
C LEU A 508 -15.33 16.77 -26.28
N ALA A 509 -14.54 17.83 -26.10
CA ALA A 509 -13.37 18.11 -26.93
C ALA A 509 -12.33 16.97 -26.84
N MET A 510 -12.12 16.42 -25.65
CA MET A 510 -11.22 15.28 -25.45
C MET A 510 -11.82 13.97 -25.99
N THR A 511 -13.11 13.74 -25.80
CA THR A 511 -13.81 12.56 -26.32
C THR A 511 -13.71 12.50 -27.84
N ASN A 512 -13.83 13.63 -28.52
CA ASN A 512 -13.69 13.70 -29.99
C ASN A 512 -12.30 13.31 -30.51
N ARG A 513 -11.27 13.30 -29.65
CA ARG A 513 -9.92 12.81 -29.99
C ARG A 513 -9.78 11.29 -29.93
N PHE A 514 -10.74 10.58 -29.31
CA PHE A 514 -10.78 9.12 -29.39
C PHE A 514 -11.13 8.68 -30.82
N PRO A 515 -10.56 7.56 -31.30
CA PRO A 515 -11.07 6.88 -32.48
C PRO A 515 -12.57 6.64 -32.33
N ALA A 516 -13.33 6.80 -33.41
CA ALA A 516 -14.79 6.82 -33.37
C ALA A 516 -15.37 5.54 -32.71
N GLU A 517 -14.75 4.41 -33.00
CA GLU A 517 -15.07 3.10 -32.45
C GLU A 517 -14.87 2.98 -30.94
N TYR A 518 -14.06 3.84 -30.30
CA TYR A 518 -13.77 3.81 -28.86
C TYR A 518 -14.37 4.96 -28.06
N ARG A 519 -15.02 5.94 -28.72
CA ARG A 519 -15.65 7.10 -28.04
C ARG A 519 -16.67 6.69 -26.99
N HIS A 520 -17.35 5.56 -27.22
CA HIS A 520 -18.36 5.03 -26.33
C HIS A 520 -17.83 4.75 -24.91
N PHE A 521 -16.54 4.41 -24.75
CA PHE A 521 -15.92 4.21 -23.45
C PHE A 521 -15.78 5.50 -22.62
N ALA A 522 -15.58 6.65 -23.27
CA ALA A 522 -15.57 7.94 -22.57
C ALA A 522 -16.96 8.23 -21.97
N TYR A 523 -18.02 7.95 -22.73
CA TYR A 523 -19.39 8.12 -22.25
C TYR A 523 -19.77 7.10 -21.16
N GLU A 524 -19.31 5.85 -21.27
CA GLU A 524 -19.40 4.86 -20.17
C GLU A 524 -18.74 5.39 -18.90
N GLY A 525 -17.51 5.90 -19.00
CA GLY A 525 -16.80 6.52 -17.88
C GLY A 525 -17.55 7.73 -17.29
N LEU A 526 -18.16 8.55 -18.15
CA LEU A 526 -18.95 9.71 -17.70
C LEU A 526 -20.18 9.27 -16.91
N GLY A 527 -20.90 8.24 -17.37
CA GLY A 527 -22.04 7.70 -16.65
C GLY A 527 -21.66 7.10 -15.30
N TRP A 528 -20.53 6.40 -15.25
CA TRP A 528 -19.93 5.94 -14.01
C TRP A 528 -19.67 7.11 -13.05
N LEU A 529 -18.96 8.14 -13.50
CA LEU A 529 -18.60 9.29 -12.65
C LEU A 529 -19.81 10.09 -12.16
N VAL A 530 -20.80 10.32 -13.02
CA VAL A 530 -22.00 11.10 -12.65
C VAL A 530 -22.73 10.41 -11.52
N MET A 531 -23.02 9.12 -11.69
CA MET A 531 -23.71 8.37 -10.65
C MET A 531 -22.80 8.17 -9.43
N ASP A 532 -21.48 8.17 -9.60
CA ASP A 532 -20.53 8.19 -8.50
C ASP A 532 -20.58 9.51 -7.69
N ARG A 533 -20.46 10.66 -8.34
CA ARG A 533 -20.40 11.94 -7.62
C ARG A 533 -21.72 12.33 -6.98
N TYR A 534 -22.83 12.23 -7.72
CA TYR A 534 -24.11 12.75 -7.23
C TYR A 534 -24.90 11.70 -6.45
N GLY A 535 -24.71 10.41 -6.75
CA GLY A 535 -25.53 9.33 -6.18
C GLY A 535 -27.02 9.44 -6.48
N ASN A 536 -27.43 10.39 -7.31
CA ASN A 536 -28.79 10.66 -7.68
C ASN A 536 -29.00 10.34 -9.16
N ILE A 537 -29.91 9.40 -9.41
CA ILE A 537 -30.26 8.97 -10.75
C ILE A 537 -30.91 10.07 -11.59
N GLN A 538 -31.56 11.06 -10.98
CA GLN A 538 -32.17 12.17 -11.70
C GLN A 538 -31.12 13.06 -12.36
N ASP A 539 -29.96 13.25 -11.73
CA ASP A 539 -28.83 13.98 -12.31
C ASP A 539 -28.24 13.20 -13.49
N ALA A 540 -28.12 11.88 -13.34
CA ALA A 540 -27.75 11.01 -14.45
C ALA A 540 -28.76 11.08 -15.61
N VAL A 541 -30.07 11.17 -15.32
CA VAL A 541 -31.10 11.35 -16.36
C VAL A 541 -31.01 12.71 -17.04
N ASN A 542 -30.76 13.78 -16.29
CA ASN A 542 -30.63 15.13 -16.84
C ASN A 542 -29.40 15.24 -17.74
N ILE A 543 -28.25 14.73 -17.29
CA ILE A 543 -27.02 14.69 -18.10
C ILE A 543 -27.18 13.73 -19.29
N GLY A 544 -27.82 12.57 -19.09
CA GLY A 544 -28.08 11.60 -20.15
C GLY A 544 -28.86 12.17 -21.35
N ARG A 545 -29.66 13.22 -21.15
CA ARG A 545 -30.37 13.93 -22.25
C ARG A 545 -29.43 14.73 -23.14
N THR A 546 -28.29 15.22 -22.62
CA THR A 546 -27.30 16.00 -23.36
C THR A 546 -26.29 15.13 -24.10
N ILE A 547 -26.22 13.84 -23.78
CA ILE A 547 -25.37 12.87 -24.45
C ILE A 547 -25.91 12.58 -25.87
N PRO A 548 -25.03 12.52 -26.91
CA PRO A 548 -25.45 12.16 -28.25
C PRO A 548 -26.22 10.82 -28.27
N PRO A 549 -27.35 10.71 -29.01
CA PRO A 549 -28.22 9.53 -28.96
C PRO A 549 -27.50 8.19 -29.12
N GLU A 550 -26.50 8.12 -29.99
CA GLU A 550 -25.71 6.93 -30.29
C GLU A 550 -24.83 6.45 -29.12
N TYR A 551 -24.50 7.33 -28.15
CA TYR A 551 -23.68 6.99 -26.99
C TYR A 551 -24.46 6.86 -25.68
N ARG A 552 -25.77 7.20 -25.67
CA ARG A 552 -26.60 7.18 -24.45
C ARG A 552 -26.61 5.82 -23.78
N ASN A 553 -26.70 4.73 -24.54
CA ASN A 553 -26.69 3.39 -23.96
C ASN A 553 -25.41 3.14 -23.14
N PHE A 554 -24.25 3.51 -23.66
CA PHE A 554 -22.97 3.32 -22.96
C PHE A 554 -22.87 4.18 -21.70
N PHE A 555 -23.35 5.43 -21.75
CA PHE A 555 -23.50 6.26 -20.54
C PHE A 555 -24.33 5.55 -19.47
N TYR A 556 -25.50 5.01 -19.82
CA TYR A 556 -26.33 4.29 -18.85
C TYR A 556 -25.72 2.95 -18.40
N GLN A 557 -24.92 2.28 -19.22
CA GLN A 557 -24.11 1.13 -18.75
C GLN A 557 -23.16 1.54 -17.62
N GLY A 558 -22.50 2.70 -17.75
CA GLY A 558 -21.66 3.27 -16.68
C GLY A 558 -22.46 3.57 -15.40
N VAL A 559 -23.65 4.18 -15.54
CA VAL A 559 -24.58 4.43 -14.41
C VAL A 559 -24.97 3.12 -13.73
N GLY A 560 -25.39 2.12 -14.49
CA GLY A 560 -25.78 0.82 -13.98
C GLY A 560 -24.65 0.09 -13.26
N TRP A 561 -23.43 0.19 -13.80
CA TRP A 561 -22.24 -0.38 -13.19
C TRP A 561 -21.96 0.22 -11.80
N ILE A 562 -21.91 1.55 -11.67
CA ILE A 562 -21.62 2.14 -10.35
C ILE A 562 -22.78 1.96 -9.37
N THR A 563 -24.03 2.00 -9.83
CA THR A 563 -25.20 1.65 -9.00
C THR A 563 -25.07 0.23 -8.46
N GLY A 564 -24.65 -0.72 -9.31
CA GLY A 564 -24.35 -2.08 -8.90
C GLY A 564 -23.29 -2.20 -7.82
N LYS A 565 -22.19 -1.44 -7.97
CA LYS A 565 -21.11 -1.45 -6.97
C LYS A 565 -21.54 -0.83 -5.64
N ARG A 566 -22.29 0.26 -5.66
CA ARG A 566 -22.79 0.96 -4.46
C ARG A 566 -23.76 0.12 -3.67
N PHE A 567 -24.77 -0.42 -4.35
CA PHE A 567 -25.87 -1.15 -3.73
C PHE A 567 -25.65 -2.66 -3.85
N PHE A 568 -24.39 -3.11 -3.91
CA PHE A 568 -24.07 -4.54 -4.04
C PHE A 568 -24.60 -5.36 -2.86
N ALA A 569 -24.56 -4.81 -1.65
CA ALA A 569 -25.10 -5.44 -0.46
C ALA A 569 -26.64 -5.39 -0.37
N THR A 570 -27.26 -4.47 -1.12
CA THR A 570 -28.69 -4.18 -1.12
C THR A 570 -29.22 -4.11 -2.57
N PRO A 571 -29.14 -5.20 -3.36
CA PRO A 571 -29.44 -5.17 -4.79
C PRO A 571 -30.86 -4.72 -5.11
N ARG A 572 -31.81 -4.86 -4.17
CA ARG A 572 -33.15 -4.29 -4.29
C ARG A 572 -33.15 -2.77 -4.42
N GLU A 573 -32.30 -2.07 -3.67
CA GLU A 573 -32.14 -0.61 -3.75
C GLU A 573 -31.55 -0.21 -5.10
N ALA A 574 -30.57 -0.99 -5.62
CA ALA A 574 -30.06 -0.81 -6.98
C ALA A 574 -31.20 -0.87 -8.01
N ILE A 575 -32.02 -1.91 -7.95
CA ILE A 575 -33.13 -2.15 -8.89
C ILE A 575 -34.12 -0.98 -8.83
N LEU A 576 -34.58 -0.61 -7.63
CA LEU A 576 -35.53 0.50 -7.45
C LEU A 576 -34.96 1.81 -8.01
N LEU A 577 -33.67 2.07 -7.82
CA LEU A 577 -33.03 3.25 -8.36
C LEU A 577 -32.99 3.21 -9.90
N LEU A 578 -32.65 2.07 -10.50
CA LEU A 578 -32.60 1.93 -11.96
C LEU A 578 -33.99 2.00 -12.62
N GLU A 579 -35.05 1.60 -11.92
CA GLU A 579 -36.43 1.69 -12.44
C GLU A 579 -36.90 3.13 -12.70
N THR A 580 -36.28 4.12 -12.05
CA THR A 580 -36.57 5.54 -12.26
C THR A 580 -36.10 6.06 -13.63
N ILE A 581 -35.24 5.32 -14.35
CA ILE A 581 -34.80 5.71 -15.69
C ILE A 581 -36.02 5.62 -16.64
N PRO A 582 -36.44 6.72 -17.28
CA PRO A 582 -37.75 6.81 -17.92
C PRO A 582 -37.86 6.04 -19.25
N SER A 583 -36.73 5.83 -19.93
CA SER A 583 -36.69 5.18 -21.25
C SER A 583 -36.34 3.69 -21.13
N LEU A 584 -37.18 2.80 -21.67
CA LEU A 584 -36.97 1.35 -21.60
C LEU A 584 -35.61 0.91 -22.19
N PRO A 585 -35.17 1.38 -23.37
CA PRO A 585 -33.82 1.06 -23.88
C PRO A 585 -32.67 1.50 -22.98
N LEU A 586 -32.78 2.70 -22.38
CA LEU A 586 -31.73 3.23 -21.50
C LEU A 586 -31.69 2.46 -20.18
N ARG A 587 -32.86 2.04 -19.69
CA ARG A 587 -32.98 1.19 -18.51
C ARG A 587 -32.37 -0.20 -18.76
N ALA A 588 -32.61 -0.79 -19.93
CA ALA A 588 -31.96 -2.04 -20.34
C ALA A 588 -30.43 -1.91 -20.33
N ALA A 589 -29.90 -0.80 -20.85
CA ALA A 589 -28.47 -0.51 -20.84
C ALA A 589 -27.91 -0.36 -19.41
N ALA A 590 -28.65 0.27 -18.50
CA ALA A 590 -28.26 0.33 -17.09
C ALA A 590 -28.31 -1.05 -16.41
N TYR A 591 -29.32 -1.87 -16.66
CA TYR A 591 -29.36 -3.25 -16.17
C TYR A 591 -28.24 -4.11 -16.75
N TYR A 592 -27.81 -3.85 -17.98
CA TYR A 592 -26.61 -4.48 -18.54
C TYR A 592 -25.36 -4.11 -17.74
N GLY A 593 -25.13 -2.82 -17.46
CA GLY A 593 -24.05 -2.37 -16.59
C GLY A 593 -24.09 -2.99 -15.19
N PHE A 594 -25.29 -3.06 -14.59
CA PHE A 594 -25.52 -3.73 -13.30
C PHE A 594 -25.20 -5.22 -13.37
N GLY A 595 -25.63 -5.89 -14.44
CA GLY A 595 -25.36 -7.30 -14.70
C GLY A 595 -23.88 -7.62 -14.80
N ARG A 596 -23.07 -6.72 -15.36
CA ARG A 596 -21.61 -6.88 -15.38
C ARG A 596 -21.02 -6.93 -13.96
N VAL A 597 -21.45 -6.05 -13.07
CA VAL A 597 -21.03 -6.10 -11.65
C VAL A 597 -21.46 -7.41 -11.01
N LEU A 598 -22.66 -7.90 -11.31
CA LEU A 598 -23.09 -9.20 -10.81
C LEU A 598 -22.26 -10.35 -11.39
N GLY A 599 -21.84 -10.27 -12.66
CA GLY A 599 -20.92 -11.22 -13.30
C GLY A 599 -19.56 -11.27 -12.62
N GLU A 600 -18.96 -10.10 -12.34
CA GLU A 600 -17.71 -9.98 -11.57
C GLU A 600 -17.83 -10.69 -10.20
N ASN A 601 -19.02 -10.62 -9.58
CA ASN A 601 -19.29 -11.21 -8.28
C ASN A 601 -19.83 -12.65 -8.32
N ARG A 602 -20.38 -13.11 -9.45
CA ARG A 602 -20.86 -14.50 -9.63
C ARG A 602 -19.71 -15.48 -9.58
N ILE A 603 -18.55 -15.07 -10.08
CA ILE A 603 -17.27 -15.76 -9.92
C ILE A 603 -16.90 -15.92 -8.43
N ILE A 604 -17.45 -15.08 -7.56
CA ILE A 604 -17.24 -15.08 -6.11
C ILE A 604 -18.42 -15.78 -5.37
N GLY A 605 -19.43 -16.27 -6.11
CA GLY A 605 -20.39 -17.28 -5.66
C GLY A 605 -21.48 -16.86 -4.68
N LYS A 606 -21.83 -15.57 -4.55
CA LYS A 606 -22.59 -15.11 -3.36
C LYS A 606 -23.99 -14.49 -3.56
N TYR A 607 -24.40 -13.98 -4.74
CA TYR A 607 -25.66 -13.19 -4.82
C TYR A 607 -26.49 -13.26 -6.11
N PHE A 608 -26.03 -13.93 -7.17
CA PHE A 608 -26.69 -13.83 -8.48
C PHE A 608 -28.16 -14.32 -8.46
N THR A 609 -28.41 -15.46 -7.82
CA THR A 609 -29.73 -16.11 -7.79
C THR A 609 -30.80 -15.24 -7.12
N ASP A 610 -30.44 -14.57 -6.02
CA ASP A 610 -31.37 -13.72 -5.28
C ASP A 610 -31.78 -12.50 -6.11
N VAL A 611 -30.84 -11.90 -6.85
CA VAL A 611 -31.13 -10.74 -7.70
C VAL A 611 -32.03 -11.12 -8.86
N THR A 612 -31.80 -12.27 -9.50
CA THR A 612 -32.65 -12.72 -10.62
C THR A 612 -34.11 -12.94 -10.22
N GLY A 613 -34.38 -13.28 -8.96
CA GLY A 613 -35.75 -13.39 -8.44
C GLY A 613 -36.43 -12.05 -8.11
N MET A 614 -35.65 -10.97 -7.96
CA MET A 614 -36.17 -9.64 -7.60
C MET A 614 -36.46 -8.75 -8.81
N VAL A 615 -35.91 -9.09 -9.98
CA VAL A 615 -36.00 -8.25 -11.18
C VAL A 615 -37.17 -8.71 -12.05
N SER A 616 -37.98 -7.78 -12.56
CA SER A 616 -39.04 -8.13 -13.51
C SER A 616 -38.46 -8.87 -14.72
N GLY A 617 -39.14 -9.94 -15.16
CA GLY A 617 -38.60 -10.86 -16.18
C GLY A 617 -38.15 -10.20 -17.50
N GLN A 618 -38.63 -8.99 -17.80
CA GLN A 618 -38.20 -8.19 -18.95
C GLN A 618 -36.73 -7.71 -18.90
N TRP A 619 -36.13 -7.53 -17.71
CA TRP A 619 -34.74 -7.03 -17.59
C TRP A 619 -33.71 -8.13 -17.36
N LEU A 620 -34.17 -9.34 -17.01
CA LEU A 620 -33.32 -10.50 -16.79
C LEU A 620 -32.38 -10.76 -17.98
N PRO A 621 -32.81 -10.70 -19.25
CA PRO A 621 -31.91 -10.89 -20.39
C PRO A 621 -30.77 -9.85 -20.45
N SER A 622 -31.02 -8.60 -20.03
CA SER A 622 -29.97 -7.55 -20.02
C SER A 622 -28.95 -7.80 -18.92
N ILE A 623 -29.41 -8.21 -17.73
CA ILE A 623 -28.55 -8.58 -16.61
C ILE A 623 -27.68 -9.80 -16.99
N GLU A 624 -28.30 -10.84 -17.54
CA GLU A 624 -27.61 -12.04 -17.99
C GLU A 624 -26.62 -11.75 -19.11
N ALA A 625 -26.96 -10.90 -20.07
CA ALA A 625 -26.04 -10.48 -21.12
C ALA A 625 -24.82 -9.73 -20.56
N GLY A 626 -25.04 -8.81 -19.61
CA GLY A 626 -23.94 -8.11 -18.93
C GLY A 626 -23.05 -9.06 -18.13
N ALA A 627 -23.64 -10.01 -17.40
CA ALA A 627 -22.90 -11.03 -16.67
C ALA A 627 -22.10 -11.95 -17.61
N ALA A 628 -22.72 -12.38 -18.72
CA ALA A 628 -22.11 -13.23 -19.73
C ALA A 628 -20.97 -12.51 -20.48
N GLU A 629 -21.04 -11.20 -20.70
CA GLU A 629 -19.92 -10.43 -21.26
C GLU A 629 -18.69 -10.55 -20.36
N ILE A 630 -18.86 -10.37 -19.05
CA ILE A 630 -17.77 -10.52 -18.08
C ILE A 630 -17.24 -11.96 -18.10
N GLU A 631 -18.10 -12.96 -18.04
CA GLU A 631 -17.70 -14.37 -18.13
C GLU A 631 -16.94 -14.69 -19.43
N HIS A 632 -17.36 -14.14 -20.57
CA HIS A 632 -16.69 -14.30 -21.86
C HIS A 632 -15.31 -13.63 -21.89
N ARG A 633 -15.20 -12.40 -21.36
CA ARG A 633 -13.91 -11.73 -21.24
C ARG A 633 -12.96 -12.50 -20.30
N HIS A 634 -13.50 -13.17 -19.28
CA HIS A 634 -12.78 -14.13 -18.42
C HIS A 634 -12.29 -15.36 -19.19
N GLN A 635 -13.14 -15.98 -20.01
CA GLN A 635 -12.77 -17.15 -20.82
C GLN A 635 -11.68 -16.83 -21.85
N LYS A 636 -11.72 -15.63 -22.45
CA LYS A 636 -10.70 -15.18 -23.41
C LYS A 636 -9.35 -14.80 -22.79
N GLY A 637 -9.20 -14.92 -21.46
CA GLY A 637 -8.02 -14.41 -20.74
C GLY A 637 -7.83 -12.90 -20.91
N ARG A 638 -8.89 -12.18 -21.33
CA ARG A 638 -8.87 -10.73 -21.54
C ARG A 638 -9.16 -9.99 -20.25
N TYR A 639 -9.96 -10.58 -19.36
CA TYR A 639 -10.39 -9.92 -18.14
C TYR A 639 -10.53 -10.98 -17.05
N LYS A 640 -9.65 -11.01 -16.06
CA LYS A 640 -9.91 -11.70 -14.79
C LYS A 640 -9.40 -10.76 -13.71
N GLU A 641 -9.92 -9.53 -13.70
CA GLU A 641 -9.60 -8.62 -12.61
C GLU A 641 -10.01 -9.28 -11.29
N GLY A 642 -9.33 -8.93 -10.20
CA GLY A 642 -9.78 -9.32 -8.86
C GLY A 642 -11.23 -8.89 -8.63
N PRO A 643 -11.84 -9.29 -7.51
CA PRO A 643 -13.19 -8.84 -7.20
C PRO A 643 -13.35 -7.34 -7.43
N ALA A 644 -14.57 -6.91 -7.71
CA ALA A 644 -14.96 -5.53 -7.45
C ALA A 644 -14.92 -5.27 -5.93
N SER A 645 -13.74 -5.29 -5.31
CA SER A 645 -13.53 -5.02 -3.90
C SER A 645 -13.59 -3.50 -3.70
N GLY A 646 -14.77 -2.91 -3.91
CA GLY A 646 -15.19 -1.51 -3.66
C GLY A 646 -14.15 -0.40 -3.84
N TYR A 647 -13.08 -0.62 -4.60
CA TYR A 647 -11.93 0.26 -4.72
C TYR A 647 -12.26 1.52 -5.54
N TRP A 648 -13.44 1.53 -6.13
CA TRP A 648 -14.06 2.68 -6.75
C TRP A 648 -14.87 3.38 -5.69
N GLY A 649 -14.37 4.54 -5.24
CA GLY A 649 -14.95 5.36 -4.17
C GLY A 649 -16.40 5.74 -4.45
N GLY A 650 -17.32 4.83 -4.14
CA GLY A 650 -18.74 5.01 -4.35
C GLY A 650 -19.49 5.11 -3.04
N PHE A 651 -20.13 6.25 -2.86
CA PHE A 651 -21.03 6.57 -1.78
C PHE A 651 -22.15 5.51 -1.64
N THR A 652 -22.09 4.63 -0.62
CA THR A 652 -23.25 3.94 -0.03
C THR A 652 -24.13 4.91 0.78
N ILE A 653 -25.22 5.43 0.21
CA ILE A 653 -26.23 6.18 0.97
C ILE A 653 -27.15 5.18 1.66
N GLY A 654 -26.86 4.87 2.92
CA GLY A 654 -27.83 4.38 3.89
C GLY A 654 -27.64 5.25 5.14
N ASP A 655 -28.73 5.84 5.62
CA ASP A 655 -28.88 6.65 6.86
C ASP A 655 -29.22 8.14 6.70
N TYR A 656 -29.76 8.55 5.54
CA TYR A 656 -30.47 9.84 5.40
C TYR A 656 -32.01 9.73 5.36
N TRP A 657 -32.57 8.61 5.81
CA TRP A 657 -34.02 8.46 5.98
C TRP A 657 -34.35 7.68 7.24
N LEU A 658 -34.29 8.37 8.38
CA LEU A 658 -35.18 8.20 9.54
C LEU A 658 -35.39 9.56 10.20
#